data_AF-A0A7J5E072-F1
#
_entry.id   AF-A0A7J5E072-F1
#
_cell.length_a   1.000
_cell.length_b   1.000
_cell.length_c   1.000
_cell.angle_alpha   90.00
_cell.angle_beta   90.00
_cell.angle_gamma   90.00
#
_symmetry.space_group_name_H-M   'P 1'
#
loop_
_entity.id
_entity.type
_entity.pdbx_description
1 polymer ?
#
loop_
_entity_poly.entity_id
_entity_poly.type
_entity_poly.pdbx_seq_one_letter_code
_entity_poly.pdbx_strand_id
1 'polypeptide(L)'
;MTSGGRLVYADTFPEAPAGARSQAADAPLPEASTFTLHSRPGSKHTIFLDFDGAEVSNTYWNLQAGIPNGHYDGFSIDEDLSTFSSAEHAYIQENWRILAEVFAAFDVDVTTEDPGPAAYDRDGVADDTYGDHVLYSDDPDSRPICTGCAGIAVFGAFADPSEEGTNTLEPVWVRKQPNAFLAATVAAHEIGHTLGLNHDGVTTAPTEQSREYYGGQGAWTPIMGSGLHGIVQFSNGDYANATNRQDDFATMVATGLPLLPDDAGNTAASATSLGARTDYTVDGVITSRDVDYYKVGPCTAAPSVEALGNGDGSALDLRVDLRRADDSLVAYSDPASAEVVVGGFAHRTATGMDAPRISPSGGAGTYYVKVRGVGNGDPLTTGYSDYGSVGTYTLSVDSCAAANGTTPNAPASIDLTTSKGSGTLTWSAPATGPAPTGYRISGIAGGPVEVPAGTTTKAITVPGGYDVDVAVAALNAAGAGVPATLNRHISSWVPSAPPAVTVATSGLRATITWTPAANPGNAHLSHWLLTVDGLLAPQTSPTRSFTTTFSAYGTHTIRLVPEMEAELPGTAPARTIQVLVAVKPSAPRIGTASSGTAGGKATATARWTPPTTSGGAAITSYKVIASKIVKGKVAGTRVSAALPATARSYTFRLAKGSYRFRVVATNVKGASPASAYSRTVVAR
;
A
#
# COMPACT_ATOMS: atom_id res chain seq x y z
N MET A 1 24.15 -7.84 -3.65
CA MET A 1 24.62 -6.96 -2.54
C MET A 1 25.29 -5.74 -3.13
N THR A 2 24.66 -4.58 -3.02
CA THR A 2 25.12 -3.31 -3.61
C THR A 2 26.01 -2.52 -2.65
N SER A 3 26.58 -1.39 -3.10
CA SER A 3 27.43 -0.51 -2.28
C SER A 3 26.74 0.02 -1.02
N GLY A 4 25.40 0.05 -1.01
CA GLY A 4 24.57 0.42 0.13
C GLY A 4 24.24 -0.73 1.10
N GLY A 5 24.75 -1.95 0.86
CA GLY A 5 24.51 -3.11 1.72
C GLY A 5 23.13 -3.77 1.55
N ARG A 6 22.34 -3.36 0.55
CA ARG A 6 21.05 -3.95 0.19
C ARG A 6 21.21 -5.05 -0.86
N LEU A 7 20.31 -6.03 -0.84
CA LEU A 7 20.14 -7.00 -1.91
C LEU A 7 19.09 -6.44 -2.89
N VAL A 8 19.43 -6.45 -4.17
CA VAL A 8 18.56 -5.99 -5.26
C VAL A 8 18.54 -7.10 -6.29
N TYR A 9 17.33 -7.43 -6.72
CA TYR A 9 17.02 -8.38 -7.77
C TYR A 9 16.76 -7.61 -9.06
N ALA A 10 17.22 -8.17 -10.16
CA ALA A 10 17.25 -7.51 -11.46
C ALA A 10 17.13 -8.63 -12.48
N ASP A 11 15.89 -8.90 -12.88
CA ASP A 11 15.53 -10.23 -13.32
C ASP A 11 15.18 -10.21 -14.80
N THR A 12 15.68 -11.23 -15.50
CA THR A 12 15.56 -11.34 -16.96
C THR A 12 14.51 -12.37 -17.27
N PHE A 13 13.43 -11.94 -17.92
CA PHE A 13 12.39 -12.84 -18.41
C PHE A 13 12.54 -13.06 -19.92
N PRO A 14 11.99 -14.16 -20.47
CA PRO A 14 12.06 -14.40 -21.90
C PRO A 14 11.52 -13.22 -22.70
N GLU A 15 12.36 -12.61 -23.55
CA GLU A 15 11.95 -11.52 -24.42
C GLU A 15 10.92 -12.00 -25.46
N ALA A 16 9.88 -11.18 -25.67
CA ALA A 16 9.01 -11.34 -26.83
C ALA A 16 9.80 -11.06 -28.12
N PRO A 17 9.54 -11.77 -29.24
CA PRO A 17 10.18 -11.47 -30.50
C PRO A 17 9.77 -10.09 -30.98
N ALA A 18 10.67 -9.47 -31.72
CA ALA A 18 10.40 -8.24 -32.45
C ALA A 18 9.09 -8.36 -33.26
N GLY A 19 8.10 -7.51 -32.94
CA GLY A 19 6.83 -7.41 -33.66
C GLY A 19 5.63 -8.12 -33.00
N ALA A 20 5.79 -8.75 -31.83
CA ALA A 20 4.64 -9.16 -31.02
C ALA A 20 3.83 -7.92 -30.62
N ARG A 21 2.53 -7.91 -30.96
CA ARG A 21 1.59 -6.84 -30.56
C ARG A 21 0.83 -7.29 -29.32
N SER A 22 0.54 -6.35 -28.44
CA SER A 22 -0.44 -6.55 -27.38
C SER A 22 -1.76 -7.01 -28.01
N GLN A 23 -2.31 -8.11 -27.50
CA GLN A 23 -3.64 -8.53 -27.89
C GLN A 23 -4.64 -7.62 -27.19
N ALA A 24 -5.40 -6.86 -27.98
CA ALA A 24 -6.51 -6.08 -27.48
C ALA A 24 -7.69 -7.03 -27.22
N ALA A 25 -7.97 -7.28 -25.95
CA ALA A 25 -9.29 -7.73 -25.51
C ALA A 25 -10.16 -6.49 -25.24
N ASP A 26 -11.48 -6.68 -25.19
CA ASP A 26 -12.35 -5.66 -24.61
C ASP A 26 -12.07 -5.56 -23.11
N ALA A 27 -12.12 -4.34 -22.56
CA ALA A 27 -11.94 -4.12 -21.13
C ALA A 27 -13.04 -4.87 -20.34
N PRO A 28 -12.70 -5.72 -19.36
CA PRO A 28 -13.69 -6.48 -18.59
C PRO A 28 -14.60 -5.60 -17.72
N LEU A 29 -14.18 -4.35 -17.46
CA LEU A 29 -14.89 -3.34 -16.70
C LEU A 29 -14.99 -2.04 -17.51
N PRO A 30 -15.92 -1.11 -17.17
CA PRO A 30 -15.98 0.20 -17.83
C PRO A 30 -14.62 0.93 -17.79
N GLU A 31 -14.16 1.47 -18.92
CA GLU A 31 -12.84 2.11 -19.05
C GLU A 31 -12.59 3.21 -18.02
N ALA A 32 -13.64 3.97 -17.67
CA ALA A 32 -13.56 5.02 -16.65
C ALA A 32 -13.14 4.50 -15.26
N SER A 33 -13.29 3.19 -15.00
CA SER A 33 -12.94 2.58 -13.72
C SER A 33 -11.48 2.14 -13.64
N THR A 34 -10.72 2.16 -14.76
CA THR A 34 -9.38 1.55 -14.86
C THR A 34 -8.38 2.05 -13.83
N PHE A 35 -8.51 3.30 -13.36
CA PHE A 35 -7.62 3.92 -12.36
C PHE A 35 -8.32 4.11 -11.00
N THR A 36 -9.32 3.28 -10.73
CA THR A 36 -10.12 3.27 -9.49
C THR A 36 -10.40 1.84 -9.01
N LEU A 37 -9.61 0.86 -9.48
CA LEU A 37 -9.83 -0.55 -9.17
C LEU A 37 -9.18 -0.87 -7.84
N HIS A 38 -9.86 -1.66 -7.01
CA HIS A 38 -9.41 -2.08 -5.70
C HIS A 38 -9.83 -3.52 -5.44
N SER A 39 -8.90 -4.39 -5.03
CA SER A 39 -9.23 -5.78 -4.70
C SER A 39 -9.79 -5.90 -3.27
N ARG A 40 -9.34 -5.03 -2.36
CA ARG A 40 -9.74 -5.04 -0.94
C ARG A 40 -9.70 -3.63 -0.34
N PRO A 41 -10.64 -2.75 -0.74
CA PRO A 41 -10.70 -1.39 -0.22
C PRO A 41 -10.72 -1.36 1.31
N GLY A 42 -9.79 -0.62 1.91
CA GLY A 42 -9.69 -0.45 3.35
C GLY A 42 -8.79 -1.46 4.06
N SER A 43 -8.08 -2.32 3.34
CA SER A 43 -6.88 -2.95 3.90
C SER A 43 -5.88 -1.87 4.35
N LYS A 44 -5.04 -2.21 5.33
CA LYS A 44 -3.89 -1.38 5.70
C LYS A 44 -2.66 -1.66 4.84
N HIS A 45 -2.71 -2.71 4.03
CA HIS A 45 -1.62 -3.07 3.14
C HIS A 45 -2.00 -2.76 1.70
N THR A 46 -1.09 -2.17 0.93
CA THR A 46 -1.39 -1.70 -0.43
C THR A 46 -0.35 -2.17 -1.43
N ILE A 47 -0.78 -2.64 -2.59
CA ILE A 47 0.08 -2.79 -3.77
C ILE A 47 -0.49 -1.84 -4.81
N PHE A 48 0.18 -0.71 -5.01
CA PHE A 48 -0.23 0.30 -6.00
C PHE A 48 0.42 -0.01 -7.35
N LEU A 49 -0.43 -0.23 -8.36
CA LEU A 49 -0.04 -0.47 -9.75
C LEU A 49 -0.08 0.85 -10.53
N ASP A 50 1.08 1.47 -10.68
CA ASP A 50 1.27 2.76 -11.34
C ASP A 50 1.58 2.59 -12.82
N PHE A 51 0.62 2.94 -13.66
CA PHE A 51 0.74 2.90 -15.12
C PHE A 51 0.90 4.29 -15.75
N ASP A 52 0.67 5.38 -15.02
CA ASP A 52 0.69 6.75 -15.54
C ASP A 52 2.02 7.49 -15.30
N GLY A 53 2.93 6.87 -14.55
CA GLY A 53 4.30 7.34 -14.39
C GLY A 53 4.52 8.08 -13.08
N ALA A 54 5.77 8.10 -12.60
CA ALA A 54 6.09 8.60 -11.27
C ALA A 54 7.30 9.53 -11.24
N GLU A 55 7.31 10.42 -10.24
CA GLU A 55 8.52 11.14 -9.85
C GLU A 55 9.39 10.26 -8.96
N VAL A 56 10.56 9.86 -9.45
CA VAL A 56 11.55 9.09 -8.70
C VAL A 56 12.72 9.99 -8.34
N SER A 57 12.76 10.40 -7.08
CA SER A 57 13.77 11.34 -6.58
C SER A 57 14.21 11.02 -5.16
N ASN A 58 15.53 11.08 -4.93
CA ASN A 58 16.17 10.76 -3.65
C ASN A 58 15.88 9.35 -3.14
N THR A 59 15.59 8.41 -4.04
CA THR A 59 15.39 7.00 -3.70
C THR A 59 16.70 6.23 -3.86
N TYR A 60 16.69 4.95 -3.50
CA TYR A 60 17.75 3.98 -3.73
C TYR A 60 18.20 4.02 -5.19
N TRP A 61 17.24 4.15 -6.11
CA TRP A 61 17.52 4.19 -7.54
C TRP A 61 18.38 5.38 -7.92
N ASN A 62 18.10 6.58 -7.39
CA ASN A 62 18.92 7.75 -7.70
C ASN A 62 20.25 7.77 -6.93
N LEU A 63 20.19 7.44 -5.63
CA LEU A 63 21.32 7.59 -4.72
C LEU A 63 22.35 6.47 -4.83
N GLN A 64 21.91 5.27 -5.20
CA GLN A 64 22.76 4.06 -5.27
C GLN A 64 22.81 3.47 -6.67
N ALA A 65 21.68 3.31 -7.38
CA ALA A 65 21.69 2.77 -8.74
C ALA A 65 22.14 3.80 -9.80
N GLY A 66 22.12 5.09 -9.47
CA GLY A 66 22.73 6.16 -10.25
C GLY A 66 21.88 6.71 -11.39
N ILE A 67 20.57 6.44 -11.41
CA ILE A 67 19.66 7.07 -12.37
C ILE A 67 19.33 8.53 -11.97
N PRO A 68 19.03 9.43 -12.92
CA PRO A 68 18.72 10.82 -12.61
C PRO A 68 17.49 10.96 -11.70
N ASN A 69 17.47 12.01 -10.86
CA ASN A 69 16.21 12.42 -10.21
C ASN A 69 15.28 13.01 -11.27
N GLY A 70 14.02 12.62 -11.27
CA GLY A 70 13.00 13.21 -12.15
C GLY A 70 11.79 12.33 -12.37
N HIS A 71 10.95 12.75 -13.31
CA HIS A 71 9.82 11.99 -13.80
C HIS A 71 10.29 10.84 -14.69
N TYR A 72 9.65 9.69 -14.54
CA TYR A 72 9.81 8.52 -15.39
C TYR A 72 8.46 8.20 -16.02
N ASP A 73 8.47 8.10 -17.34
CA ASP A 73 7.26 7.86 -18.13
C ASP A 73 6.61 6.53 -17.77
N GLY A 74 5.28 6.51 -17.75
CA GLY A 74 4.48 5.31 -17.47
C GLY A 74 4.37 4.34 -18.65
N PHE A 75 3.33 3.51 -18.61
CA PHE A 75 3.04 2.51 -19.61
C PHE A 75 2.27 3.11 -20.78
N SER A 76 2.71 2.81 -22.00
CA SER A 76 1.90 3.01 -23.19
C SER A 76 2.17 1.93 -24.23
N ILE A 77 1.11 1.46 -24.89
CA ILE A 77 1.11 0.54 -26.03
C ILE A 77 1.40 1.30 -27.32
N ASP A 78 0.77 2.47 -27.51
CA ASP A 78 0.78 3.24 -28.76
C ASP A 78 1.75 4.44 -28.76
N GLU A 79 2.52 4.59 -27.68
CA GLU A 79 3.50 5.65 -27.43
C GLU A 79 2.87 7.05 -27.18
N ASP A 80 1.54 7.14 -27.01
CA ASP A 80 0.88 8.33 -26.48
C ASP A 80 0.81 8.28 -24.96
N LEU A 81 1.62 9.09 -24.29
CA LEU A 81 1.67 9.18 -22.82
C LEU A 81 0.67 10.19 -22.24
N SER A 82 -0.15 10.84 -23.08
CA SER A 82 -1.11 11.85 -22.62
C SER A 82 -2.51 11.31 -22.36
N THR A 83 -2.83 10.13 -22.91
CA THR A 83 -4.13 9.48 -22.75
C THR A 83 -3.96 7.96 -22.77
N PHE A 84 -4.94 7.22 -22.25
CA PHE A 84 -5.01 5.77 -22.38
C PHE A 84 -6.07 5.38 -23.42
N SER A 85 -5.66 4.56 -24.38
CA SER A 85 -6.51 3.92 -25.38
C SER A 85 -7.31 2.77 -24.78
N SER A 86 -8.41 2.37 -25.43
CA SER A 86 -9.22 1.21 -25.01
C SER A 86 -8.40 -0.08 -24.84
N ALA A 87 -7.35 -0.26 -25.66
CA ALA A 87 -6.46 -1.42 -25.56
C ALA A 87 -5.58 -1.37 -24.31
N GLU A 88 -5.15 -0.19 -23.88
CA GLU A 88 -4.41 -0.01 -22.63
C GLU A 88 -5.34 -0.15 -21.42
N HIS A 89 -6.56 0.39 -21.48
CA HIS A 89 -7.57 0.15 -20.45
C HIS A 89 -7.81 -1.34 -20.22
N ALA A 90 -7.98 -2.13 -21.30
CA ALA A 90 -8.12 -3.58 -21.21
C ALA A 90 -6.87 -4.26 -20.65
N TYR A 91 -5.68 -3.84 -21.07
CA TYR A 91 -4.41 -4.36 -20.56
C TYR A 91 -4.27 -4.13 -19.05
N ILE A 92 -4.54 -2.92 -18.58
CA ILE A 92 -4.40 -2.51 -17.18
C ILE A 92 -5.40 -3.28 -16.31
N GLN A 93 -6.66 -3.35 -16.74
CA GLN A 93 -7.69 -4.09 -16.00
C GLN A 93 -7.39 -5.58 -15.89
N GLU A 94 -6.90 -6.19 -16.98
CA GLU A 94 -6.49 -7.60 -16.97
C GLU A 94 -5.28 -7.83 -16.07
N ASN A 95 -4.29 -6.92 -16.12
CA ASN A 95 -3.11 -6.98 -15.27
C ASN A 95 -3.49 -6.92 -13.78
N TRP A 96 -4.32 -5.93 -13.41
CA TRP A 96 -4.84 -5.75 -12.07
C TRP A 96 -5.62 -6.99 -11.60
N ARG A 97 -6.51 -7.53 -12.44
CA ARG A 97 -7.34 -8.70 -12.09
C ARG A 97 -6.51 -9.94 -11.77
N ILE A 98 -5.41 -10.15 -12.51
CA ILE A 98 -4.50 -11.28 -12.28
C ILE A 98 -3.69 -11.06 -10.99
N LEU A 99 -3.14 -9.86 -10.77
CA LEU A 99 -2.41 -9.56 -9.53
C LEU A 99 -3.31 -9.61 -8.28
N ALA A 100 -4.54 -9.13 -8.39
CA ALA A 100 -5.54 -9.21 -7.33
C ALA A 100 -5.82 -10.66 -6.91
N GLU A 101 -5.84 -11.60 -7.87
CA GLU A 101 -5.98 -13.03 -7.61
C GLU A 101 -4.71 -13.64 -6.99
N VAL A 102 -3.52 -13.32 -7.51
CA VAL A 102 -2.24 -13.82 -6.98
C VAL A 102 -2.08 -13.49 -5.49
N PHE A 103 -2.52 -12.31 -5.07
CA PHE A 103 -2.48 -11.86 -3.68
C PHE A 103 -3.80 -12.01 -2.92
N ALA A 104 -4.80 -12.70 -3.48
CA ALA A 104 -6.16 -12.77 -2.91
C ALA A 104 -6.21 -13.39 -1.50
N ALA A 105 -5.26 -14.25 -1.15
CA ALA A 105 -5.18 -14.87 0.17
C ALA A 105 -4.63 -13.96 1.27
N PHE A 106 -4.14 -12.77 0.93
CA PHE A 106 -3.56 -11.82 1.86
C PHE A 106 -4.53 -10.67 2.16
N ASP A 107 -4.37 -10.07 3.34
CA ASP A 107 -5.06 -8.84 3.70
C ASP A 107 -4.39 -7.64 3.03
N VAL A 108 -4.53 -7.51 1.71
CA VAL A 108 -3.90 -6.45 0.91
C VAL A 108 -4.84 -5.96 -0.17
N ASP A 109 -4.78 -4.65 -0.41
CA ASP A 109 -5.48 -3.99 -1.49
C ASP A 109 -4.54 -3.83 -2.68
N VAL A 110 -4.80 -4.59 -3.74
CA VAL A 110 -4.16 -4.39 -5.04
C VAL A 110 -4.98 -3.34 -5.77
N THR A 111 -4.37 -2.20 -6.09
CA THR A 111 -5.09 -1.02 -6.60
C THR A 111 -4.40 -0.39 -7.80
N THR A 112 -5.18 0.12 -8.74
CA THR A 112 -4.72 1.02 -9.82
C THR A 112 -4.98 2.49 -9.51
N GLU A 113 -5.65 2.78 -8.40
CA GLU A 113 -5.82 4.15 -7.89
C GLU A 113 -4.61 4.56 -7.05
N ASP A 114 -3.98 5.71 -7.35
CA ASP A 114 -2.90 6.28 -6.53
C ASP A 114 -3.42 6.56 -5.10
N PRO A 115 -3.02 5.75 -4.11
CA PRO A 115 -3.49 5.90 -2.74
C PRO A 115 -2.68 6.96 -1.98
N GLY A 116 -1.61 7.47 -2.59
CA GLY A 116 -0.55 8.26 -1.99
C GLY A 116 0.48 7.39 -1.24
N PRO A 117 1.76 7.83 -1.14
CA PRO A 117 2.84 7.11 -0.50
C PRO A 117 2.60 6.76 0.96
N ALA A 118 1.77 7.50 1.70
CA ALA A 118 1.44 7.09 3.07
C ALA A 118 0.69 5.75 3.16
N ALA A 119 0.19 5.21 2.03
CA ALA A 119 -0.44 3.90 1.97
C ALA A 119 0.54 2.76 1.68
N TYR A 120 1.76 3.04 1.20
CA TYR A 120 2.76 2.04 0.84
C TYR A 120 4.15 2.27 1.49
N ASP A 121 4.55 3.51 1.78
CA ASP A 121 5.74 3.86 2.56
C ASP A 121 5.52 3.60 4.05
N ARG A 122 6.33 2.72 4.65
CA ARG A 122 6.25 2.42 6.08
C ARG A 122 6.96 3.48 6.95
N ASP A 123 6.24 4.17 7.83
CA ASP A 123 6.81 5.11 8.82
C ASP A 123 7.19 4.44 10.15
N GLY A 124 8.22 3.61 10.10
CA GLY A 124 8.76 2.97 11.29
C GLY A 124 7.93 1.78 11.80
N VAL A 125 8.38 1.21 12.91
CA VAL A 125 7.80 -0.05 13.45
C VAL A 125 6.39 0.09 14.03
N ALA A 126 5.96 1.32 14.32
CA ALA A 126 4.63 1.59 14.87
C ALA A 126 3.58 1.80 13.77
N ASP A 127 4.02 2.03 12.54
CA ASP A 127 3.14 2.12 11.39
C ASP A 127 2.68 0.72 10.96
N ASP A 128 1.38 0.61 10.85
CA ASP A 128 0.67 -0.59 10.41
C ASP A 128 0.01 -0.41 9.04
N THR A 129 0.25 0.74 8.37
CA THR A 129 -0.12 0.99 6.97
C THR A 129 1.14 1.04 6.12
N TYR A 130 1.27 0.15 5.14
CA TYR A 130 2.47 0.04 4.29
C TYR A 130 2.23 -0.89 3.10
N GLY A 131 3.18 -1.04 2.20
CA GLY A 131 2.93 -1.72 0.94
C GLY A 131 4.08 -1.59 -0.05
N ASP A 132 3.73 -1.69 -1.34
CA ASP A 132 4.65 -1.47 -2.46
C ASP A 132 4.05 -0.49 -3.48
N HIS A 133 4.94 0.26 -4.14
CA HIS A 133 4.65 1.04 -5.35
C HIS A 133 5.26 0.37 -6.58
N VAL A 134 4.43 -0.18 -7.44
CA VAL A 134 4.84 -0.89 -8.66
C VAL A 134 4.70 0.04 -9.85
N LEU A 135 5.82 0.49 -10.40
CA LEU A 135 5.88 1.38 -11.56
C LEU A 135 6.07 0.58 -12.86
N TYR A 136 5.08 0.64 -13.74
CA TYR A 136 5.15 0.10 -15.09
C TYR A 136 5.78 1.14 -16.04
N SER A 137 7.08 1.01 -16.28
CA SER A 137 7.84 1.98 -17.07
C SER A 137 8.87 1.30 -17.97
N ASP A 138 8.99 1.79 -19.21
CA ASP A 138 10.14 1.50 -20.07
C ASP A 138 10.89 2.78 -20.48
N ASP A 139 10.83 3.80 -19.61
CA ASP A 139 11.55 5.05 -19.80
C ASP A 139 13.05 4.79 -20.04
N PRO A 140 13.66 5.35 -21.11
CA PRO A 140 15.08 5.18 -21.39
C PRO A 140 16.01 5.54 -20.22
N ASP A 141 15.66 6.51 -19.38
CA ASP A 141 16.46 6.96 -18.24
C ASP A 141 16.48 5.94 -17.09
N SER A 142 15.51 5.00 -17.06
CA SER A 142 15.51 3.88 -16.10
C SER A 142 16.32 2.68 -16.58
N ARG A 143 16.63 2.56 -17.89
CA ARG A 143 17.37 1.42 -18.46
C ARG A 143 18.77 1.18 -17.87
N PRO A 144 19.52 2.21 -17.43
CA PRO A 144 20.79 2.00 -16.75
C PRO A 144 20.72 1.19 -15.44
N ILE A 145 19.54 1.04 -14.80
CA ILE A 145 19.37 0.18 -13.62
C ILE A 145 19.74 -1.27 -13.97
N CYS A 146 19.16 -1.76 -15.07
CA CYS A 146 19.50 -3.04 -15.66
C CYS A 146 19.10 -3.07 -17.15
N THR A 147 20.07 -3.38 -18.00
CA THR A 147 19.84 -3.60 -19.43
C THR A 147 19.28 -5.01 -19.66
N GLY A 148 18.05 -5.11 -20.17
CA GLY A 148 17.42 -6.39 -20.55
C GLY A 148 16.67 -7.11 -19.42
N CYS A 149 16.57 -6.50 -18.24
CA CYS A 149 15.69 -6.99 -17.18
C CYS A 149 14.23 -6.70 -17.51
N ALA A 150 13.32 -7.58 -17.11
CA ALA A 150 11.88 -7.36 -17.18
C ALA A 150 11.33 -6.69 -15.91
N GLY A 151 11.97 -6.91 -14.77
CA GLY A 151 11.64 -6.22 -13.52
C GLY A 151 12.88 -6.04 -12.63
N ILE A 152 12.77 -5.13 -11.67
CA ILE A 152 13.79 -4.86 -10.65
C ILE A 152 13.11 -4.52 -9.31
N ALA A 153 13.50 -5.21 -8.23
CA ALA A 153 13.01 -4.95 -6.88
C ALA A 153 14.13 -4.89 -5.83
N VAL A 154 13.90 -4.11 -4.76
CA VAL A 154 14.73 -4.15 -3.55
C VAL A 154 14.19 -5.24 -2.62
N PHE A 155 15.06 -6.18 -2.24
CA PHE A 155 14.66 -7.31 -1.40
C PHE A 155 14.23 -6.84 0.00
N GLY A 156 13.07 -7.33 0.46
CA GLY A 156 12.54 -7.05 1.80
C GLY A 156 11.96 -5.64 1.99
N ALA A 157 11.66 -4.91 0.92
CA ALA A 157 11.19 -3.52 0.98
C ALA A 157 9.77 -3.35 1.54
N PHE A 158 8.85 -4.28 1.25
CA PHE A 158 7.40 -4.14 1.46
C PHE A 158 6.99 -3.64 2.86
N ALA A 159 7.67 -4.12 3.89
CA ALA A 159 7.38 -3.73 5.27
C ALA A 159 8.63 -3.21 6.00
N ASP A 160 9.62 -2.68 5.30
CA ASP A 160 10.86 -2.23 5.93
C ASP A 160 10.62 -1.01 6.84
N PRO A 161 10.80 -1.14 8.17
CA PRO A 161 10.55 -0.03 9.09
C PRO A 161 11.70 0.98 9.15
N SER A 162 12.83 0.73 8.47
CA SER A 162 13.97 1.64 8.42
C SER A 162 13.75 2.82 7.48
N GLU A 163 12.66 2.80 6.71
CA GLU A 163 12.31 3.84 5.76
C GLU A 163 11.82 5.13 6.44
N GLU A 164 11.49 5.17 7.75
CA GLU A 164 11.06 6.37 8.50
C GLU A 164 10.11 7.31 7.68
N GLY A 165 9.20 6.72 6.89
CA GLY A 165 8.24 7.44 6.05
C GLY A 165 8.87 8.10 4.80
N THR A 166 9.98 7.57 4.33
CA THR A 166 10.68 8.02 3.13
C THR A 166 10.56 6.95 2.04
N ASN A 167 10.19 7.37 0.82
CA ASN A 167 10.03 6.54 -0.38
C ASN A 167 11.37 5.96 -0.89
N THR A 168 12.33 5.58 -0.02
CA THR A 168 13.71 5.37 -0.47
C THR A 168 13.95 4.01 -1.09
N LEU A 169 13.10 3.01 -0.92
CA LEU A 169 13.27 1.71 -1.62
C LEU A 169 12.35 1.55 -2.84
N GLU A 170 11.46 2.50 -3.04
CA GLU A 170 10.47 2.51 -4.12
C GLU A 170 10.96 3.24 -5.38
N PRO A 171 10.37 2.98 -6.55
CA PRO A 171 9.34 1.95 -6.81
C PRO A 171 9.96 0.57 -7.08
N VAL A 172 9.12 -0.46 -7.07
CA VAL A 172 9.34 -1.71 -7.81
C VAL A 172 9.20 -1.42 -9.31
N TRP A 173 10.18 -1.81 -10.11
CA TRP A 173 10.17 -1.55 -11.56
C TRP A 173 9.63 -2.73 -12.33
N VAL A 174 8.66 -2.50 -13.21
CA VAL A 174 8.18 -3.48 -14.19
C VAL A 174 8.30 -2.87 -15.59
N ARG A 175 9.08 -3.52 -16.46
CA ARG A 175 9.19 -3.11 -17.87
C ARG A 175 7.94 -3.45 -18.64
N LYS A 176 7.72 -2.73 -19.74
CA LYS A 176 6.68 -3.02 -20.72
C LYS A 176 6.77 -4.48 -21.18
N GLN A 177 5.70 -5.24 -20.93
CA GLN A 177 5.56 -6.63 -21.38
C GLN A 177 4.66 -6.70 -22.63
N PRO A 178 4.75 -7.77 -23.42
CA PRO A 178 3.92 -7.92 -24.62
C PRO A 178 2.43 -8.14 -24.33
N ASN A 179 2.06 -8.56 -23.11
CA ASN A 179 0.67 -8.77 -22.70
C ASN A 179 0.52 -8.62 -21.17
N ALA A 180 -0.73 -8.41 -20.75
CA ALA A 180 -1.08 -8.12 -19.36
C ALA A 180 -0.72 -9.27 -18.39
N PHE A 181 -0.90 -10.52 -18.83
CA PHE A 181 -0.57 -11.72 -18.05
C PHE A 181 0.92 -11.78 -17.69
N LEU A 182 1.81 -11.53 -18.66
CA LEU A 182 3.25 -11.49 -18.40
C LEU A 182 3.64 -10.28 -17.54
N ALA A 183 3.03 -9.12 -17.73
CA ALA A 183 3.25 -7.99 -16.84
C ALA A 183 2.79 -8.26 -15.40
N ALA A 184 1.69 -9.00 -15.22
CA ALA A 184 1.21 -9.39 -13.89
C ALA A 184 2.15 -10.41 -13.25
N THR A 185 2.65 -11.37 -14.05
CA THR A 185 3.61 -12.38 -13.57
C THR A 185 4.94 -11.74 -13.17
N VAL A 186 5.47 -10.82 -13.97
CA VAL A 186 6.70 -10.08 -13.63
C VAL A 186 6.47 -9.25 -12.38
N ALA A 187 5.38 -8.47 -12.32
CA ALA A 187 5.07 -7.69 -11.12
C ALA A 187 4.96 -8.58 -9.86
N ALA A 188 4.28 -9.73 -9.94
CA ALA A 188 4.18 -10.68 -8.84
C ALA A 188 5.55 -11.22 -8.39
N HIS A 189 6.47 -11.48 -9.34
CA HIS A 189 7.84 -11.90 -9.05
C HIS A 189 8.61 -10.81 -8.28
N GLU A 190 8.55 -9.57 -8.77
CA GLU A 190 9.26 -8.45 -8.17
C GLU A 190 8.71 -8.09 -6.78
N ILE A 191 7.38 -8.09 -6.60
CA ILE A 191 6.74 -7.97 -5.29
C ILE A 191 7.13 -9.17 -4.39
N GLY A 192 7.31 -10.36 -4.97
CA GLY A 192 7.86 -11.50 -4.24
C GLY A 192 9.20 -11.18 -3.58
N HIS A 193 10.10 -10.47 -4.27
CA HIS A 193 11.37 -10.03 -3.68
C HIS A 193 11.21 -9.00 -2.56
N THR A 194 10.30 -8.02 -2.71
CA THR A 194 10.02 -7.07 -1.63
C THR A 194 9.44 -7.78 -0.39
N LEU A 195 8.77 -8.90 -0.58
CA LEU A 195 8.24 -9.79 0.46
C LEU A 195 9.21 -10.90 0.91
N GLY A 196 10.47 -10.85 0.48
CA GLY A 196 11.55 -11.70 0.99
C GLY A 196 11.69 -13.06 0.28
N LEU A 197 11.07 -13.24 -0.88
CA LEU A 197 11.20 -14.46 -1.68
C LEU A 197 12.50 -14.43 -2.50
N ASN A 198 13.16 -15.59 -2.60
CA ASN A 198 14.31 -15.82 -3.48
C ASN A 198 13.86 -16.61 -4.71
N HIS A 199 14.68 -16.59 -5.76
CA HIS A 199 14.41 -17.35 -6.98
C HIS A 199 14.19 -18.85 -6.74
N ASP A 200 13.19 -19.38 -7.41
CA ASP A 200 12.94 -20.80 -7.56
C ASP A 200 13.77 -21.32 -8.74
N GLY A 201 14.88 -21.99 -8.42
CA GLY A 201 15.80 -22.54 -9.40
C GLY A 201 15.86 -24.07 -9.39
N VAL A 202 16.72 -24.64 -10.23
CA VAL A 202 16.92 -26.09 -10.35
C VAL A 202 18.40 -26.48 -10.47
N THR A 203 18.86 -27.46 -9.68
CA THR A 203 20.30 -27.79 -9.61
C THR A 203 20.85 -28.45 -10.89
N THR A 204 19.99 -28.92 -11.79
CA THR A 204 20.35 -29.77 -12.95
C THR A 204 20.29 -29.05 -14.29
N ALA A 205 20.05 -27.74 -14.33
CA ALA A 205 19.88 -26.99 -15.57
C ALA A 205 21.20 -26.76 -16.36
N PRO A 206 21.11 -26.55 -17.69
CA PRO A 206 22.28 -26.42 -18.56
C PRO A 206 23.00 -25.07 -18.46
N THR A 207 22.33 -23.99 -18.04
CA THR A 207 22.91 -22.64 -17.91
C THR A 207 22.77 -22.14 -16.47
N GLU A 208 23.60 -21.19 -16.04
CA GLU A 208 23.46 -20.57 -14.71
C GLU A 208 22.10 -19.89 -14.56
N GLN A 209 21.64 -19.17 -15.60
CA GLN A 209 20.31 -18.56 -15.64
C GLN A 209 19.20 -19.60 -15.46
N SER A 210 19.22 -20.73 -16.18
CA SER A 210 18.20 -21.78 -16.01
C SER A 210 18.34 -22.56 -14.70
N ARG A 211 19.47 -22.45 -14.00
CA ARG A 211 19.65 -22.99 -12.63
C ARG A 211 19.10 -22.06 -11.58
N GLU A 212 19.18 -20.76 -11.83
CA GLU A 212 18.64 -19.72 -10.96
C GLU A 212 17.12 -19.60 -11.11
N TYR A 213 16.62 -19.62 -12.35
CA TYR A 213 15.20 -19.52 -12.67
C TYR A 213 14.70 -20.82 -13.29
N TYR A 214 13.89 -21.54 -12.53
CA TYR A 214 13.23 -22.72 -13.01
C TYR A 214 12.12 -22.32 -13.99
N GLY A 215 12.17 -22.91 -15.19
CA GLY A 215 11.21 -22.63 -16.26
C GLY A 215 9.86 -23.32 -16.11
N GLY A 216 9.63 -24.04 -15.01
CA GLY A 216 8.41 -24.82 -14.79
C GLY A 216 8.40 -26.18 -15.50
N GLN A 217 7.25 -26.84 -15.45
CA GLN A 217 6.97 -28.13 -16.08
C GLN A 217 5.48 -28.32 -16.33
N GLY A 218 5.14 -29.15 -17.32
CA GLY A 218 3.75 -29.39 -17.68
C GLY A 218 3.09 -28.09 -18.14
N ALA A 219 2.05 -27.67 -17.40
CA ALA A 219 1.33 -26.41 -17.61
C ALA A 219 1.63 -25.36 -16.52
N TRP A 220 2.62 -25.61 -15.66
CA TRP A 220 2.87 -24.85 -14.43
C TRP A 220 4.27 -24.24 -14.38
N THR A 221 4.36 -23.04 -13.81
CA THR A 221 5.59 -22.31 -13.49
C THR A 221 5.50 -21.71 -12.08
N PRO A 222 6.58 -21.77 -11.27
CA PRO A 222 6.61 -20.99 -10.04
C PRO A 222 6.78 -19.49 -10.34
N ILE A 223 6.07 -18.62 -9.59
CA ILE A 223 6.18 -17.16 -9.71
C ILE A 223 7.63 -16.70 -9.57
N MET A 224 8.38 -17.26 -8.61
CA MET A 224 9.80 -16.93 -8.41
C MET A 224 10.76 -17.61 -9.41
N GLY A 225 10.23 -18.26 -10.47
CA GLY A 225 10.98 -18.80 -11.60
C GLY A 225 10.91 -17.87 -12.83
N SER A 226 10.98 -18.44 -14.05
CA SER A 226 10.94 -17.66 -15.29
C SER A 226 10.23 -18.34 -16.47
N GLY A 227 9.34 -19.28 -16.20
CA GLY A 227 8.63 -20.02 -17.25
C GLY A 227 7.47 -19.24 -17.88
N LEU A 228 7.03 -19.66 -19.07
CA LEU A 228 5.92 -19.04 -19.82
C LEU A 228 4.72 -19.99 -19.89
N HIS A 229 4.39 -20.60 -18.75
CA HIS A 229 3.32 -21.57 -18.64
C HIS A 229 1.99 -20.90 -18.28
N GLY A 230 0.87 -21.55 -18.59
CA GLY A 230 -0.46 -20.97 -18.40
C GLY A 230 -0.87 -20.86 -16.92
N ILE A 231 -0.29 -21.70 -16.05
CA ILE A 231 -0.53 -21.70 -14.60
C ILE A 231 0.72 -21.17 -13.92
N VAL A 232 0.55 -20.10 -13.15
CA VAL A 232 1.65 -19.41 -12.45
C VAL A 232 1.24 -19.23 -10.99
N GLN A 233 2.02 -19.80 -10.07
CA GLN A 233 1.69 -19.85 -8.65
C GLN A 233 2.93 -19.66 -7.77
N PHE A 234 2.74 -19.23 -6.52
CA PHE A 234 3.77 -19.34 -5.49
C PHE A 234 4.08 -20.82 -5.18
N SER A 235 5.26 -21.08 -4.64
CA SER A 235 5.85 -22.41 -4.54
C SER A 235 6.43 -22.67 -3.15
N ASN A 236 6.71 -23.94 -2.86
CA ASN A 236 7.55 -24.32 -1.73
C ASN A 236 8.79 -25.15 -2.14
N GLY A 237 9.10 -25.14 -3.44
CA GLY A 237 10.16 -25.92 -4.03
C GLY A 237 9.91 -27.43 -4.06
N ASP A 238 8.65 -27.87 -4.06
CA ASP A 238 8.25 -29.28 -4.16
C ASP A 238 8.42 -29.91 -5.54
N TYR A 239 9.00 -29.18 -6.48
CA TYR A 239 9.45 -29.72 -7.75
C TYR A 239 10.85 -30.37 -7.67
N ALA A 240 11.15 -31.20 -8.66
CA ALA A 240 12.39 -31.97 -8.67
C ALA A 240 13.63 -31.05 -8.72
N ASN A 241 14.62 -31.36 -7.87
CA ASN A 241 15.92 -30.68 -7.84
C ASN A 241 15.86 -29.17 -7.54
N ALA A 242 14.82 -28.68 -6.87
CA ALA A 242 14.70 -27.28 -6.47
C ALA A 242 15.93 -26.81 -5.67
N THR A 243 16.47 -25.64 -6.04
CA THR A 243 17.55 -24.96 -5.31
C THR A 243 17.04 -24.18 -4.11
N ASN A 244 15.77 -23.76 -4.17
CA ASN A 244 15.06 -23.05 -3.12
C ASN A 244 13.91 -23.93 -2.59
N ARG A 245 13.63 -23.80 -1.30
CA ARG A 245 12.59 -24.54 -0.55
C ARG A 245 11.88 -23.61 0.44
N GLN A 246 11.85 -22.32 0.15
CA GLN A 246 11.10 -21.36 0.97
C GLN A 246 9.63 -21.74 0.96
N ASP A 247 8.97 -21.72 2.11
CA ASP A 247 7.52 -21.66 2.14
C ASP A 247 7.16 -20.20 1.83
N ASP A 248 6.87 -19.92 0.55
CA ASP A 248 6.59 -18.58 0.05
C ASP A 248 5.50 -17.87 0.88
N PHE A 249 4.35 -18.50 1.14
CA PHE A 249 3.28 -17.89 1.93
C PHE A 249 3.75 -17.56 3.35
N ALA A 250 4.43 -18.48 4.03
CA ALA A 250 4.96 -18.22 5.36
C ALA A 250 6.06 -17.13 5.35
N THR A 251 6.84 -17.05 4.28
CA THR A 251 7.89 -16.03 4.12
C THR A 251 7.27 -14.66 3.93
N MET A 252 6.27 -14.50 3.07
CA MET A 252 5.56 -13.23 2.88
C MET A 252 4.87 -12.76 4.18
N VAL A 253 4.27 -13.68 4.94
CA VAL A 253 3.71 -13.38 6.28
C VAL A 253 4.80 -12.91 7.24
N ALA A 254 5.97 -13.56 7.25
CA ALA A 254 7.09 -13.16 8.09
C ALA A 254 7.69 -11.80 7.68
N THR A 255 7.56 -11.41 6.41
CA THR A 255 8.01 -10.12 5.86
C THR A 255 6.94 -9.03 5.97
N GLY A 256 5.79 -9.31 6.58
CA GLY A 256 4.82 -8.28 6.98
C GLY A 256 3.52 -8.24 6.17
N LEU A 257 3.27 -9.22 5.30
CA LEU A 257 2.02 -9.34 4.55
C LEU A 257 1.13 -10.45 5.15
N PRO A 258 0.15 -10.12 6.02
CA PRO A 258 -0.65 -11.12 6.71
C PRO A 258 -1.64 -11.83 5.77
N LEU A 259 -1.86 -13.13 6.01
CA LEU A 259 -2.95 -13.89 5.38
C LEU A 259 -4.31 -13.45 5.92
N LEU A 260 -5.34 -13.64 5.11
CA LEU A 260 -6.71 -13.48 5.54
C LEU A 260 -7.12 -14.54 6.57
N PRO A 261 -8.05 -14.22 7.47
CA PRO A 261 -8.74 -15.23 8.25
C PRO A 261 -9.54 -16.18 7.35
N ASP A 262 -9.58 -17.46 7.74
CA ASP A 262 -10.46 -18.49 7.18
C ASP A 262 -11.93 -17.98 7.13
N ASP A 263 -12.53 -18.02 5.94
CA ASP A 263 -13.88 -17.55 5.66
C ASP A 263 -14.95 -18.65 5.79
N ALA A 264 -14.55 -19.93 5.73
CA ALA A 264 -15.44 -21.07 5.87
C ALA A 264 -14.77 -22.28 6.54
N GLY A 265 -15.39 -22.77 7.61
CA GLY A 265 -14.75 -23.77 8.46
C GLY A 265 -14.26 -25.04 7.74
N ASN A 266 -13.07 -25.46 8.14
CA ASN A 266 -12.26 -26.50 7.49
C ASN A 266 -12.74 -27.98 7.54
N THR A 267 -13.90 -28.25 8.14
CA THR A 267 -14.41 -29.62 8.33
C THR A 267 -15.94 -29.66 8.28
N ALA A 268 -16.52 -30.85 8.07
CA ALA A 268 -17.98 -31.02 8.17
C ALA A 268 -18.55 -30.59 9.55
N ALA A 269 -17.75 -30.62 10.62
CA ALA A 269 -18.18 -30.20 11.95
C ALA A 269 -18.16 -28.66 12.13
N SER A 270 -17.21 -27.98 11.49
CA SER A 270 -17.06 -26.52 11.50
C SER A 270 -17.71 -25.82 10.29
N ALA A 271 -18.34 -26.59 9.39
CA ALA A 271 -18.88 -26.12 8.14
C ALA A 271 -19.80 -24.89 8.28
N THR A 272 -19.58 -23.91 7.41
CA THR A 272 -20.45 -22.74 7.27
C THR A 272 -21.82 -23.19 6.78
N SER A 273 -22.86 -22.93 7.57
CA SER A 273 -24.21 -23.39 7.21
C SER A 273 -24.86 -22.44 6.22
N LEU A 274 -25.21 -22.95 5.03
CA LEU A 274 -25.93 -22.19 4.02
C LEU A 274 -27.46 -22.26 4.18
N GLY A 275 -27.95 -23.15 5.06
CA GLY A 275 -29.36 -23.34 5.36
C GLY A 275 -30.06 -24.32 4.42
N ALA A 276 -31.40 -24.30 4.41
CA ALA A 276 -32.25 -25.12 3.55
C ALA A 276 -32.96 -24.23 2.51
N ARG A 277 -32.44 -24.25 1.28
CA ARG A 277 -32.82 -23.45 0.10
C ARG A 277 -32.63 -24.24 -1.18
N THR A 278 -33.33 -23.87 -2.26
CA THR A 278 -33.14 -24.56 -3.54
C THR A 278 -31.82 -24.18 -4.22
N ASP A 279 -31.34 -22.96 -4.01
CA ASP A 279 -30.11 -22.42 -4.57
C ASP A 279 -29.28 -21.61 -3.56
N TYR A 280 -27.97 -21.59 -3.80
CA TYR A 280 -26.98 -20.88 -3.01
C TYR A 280 -25.88 -20.35 -3.93
N THR A 281 -25.39 -19.15 -3.61
CA THR A 281 -24.20 -18.56 -4.24
C THR A 281 -23.36 -17.95 -3.13
N VAL A 282 -22.08 -18.31 -3.09
CA VAL A 282 -21.14 -17.86 -2.07
C VAL A 282 -19.83 -17.53 -2.76
N ASP A 283 -19.28 -16.35 -2.48
CA ASP A 283 -17.90 -16.05 -2.83
C ASP A 283 -17.01 -16.45 -1.65
N GLY A 284 -15.89 -17.07 -1.94
CA GLY A 284 -14.91 -17.46 -0.93
C GLY A 284 -13.48 -17.33 -1.43
N VAL A 285 -12.54 -17.53 -0.52
CA VAL A 285 -11.11 -17.47 -0.79
C VAL A 285 -10.44 -18.69 -0.20
N ILE A 286 -9.86 -19.54 -1.05
CA ILE A 286 -8.96 -20.59 -0.57
C ILE A 286 -7.62 -19.95 -0.25
N THR A 287 -7.28 -19.85 1.04
CA THR A 287 -5.96 -19.42 1.50
C THR A 287 -4.95 -20.59 1.57
N SER A 288 -3.76 -20.37 2.17
CA SER A 288 -2.75 -21.43 2.27
C SER A 288 -3.19 -22.56 3.21
N ARG A 289 -3.27 -23.79 2.66
CA ARG A 289 -3.74 -25.03 3.35
C ARG A 289 -5.21 -24.97 3.78
N ASP A 290 -6.00 -24.20 3.06
CA ASP A 290 -7.41 -23.97 3.36
C ASP A 290 -8.34 -24.93 2.63
N VAL A 291 -9.48 -25.17 3.24
CA VAL A 291 -10.55 -26.00 2.70
C VAL A 291 -11.87 -25.46 3.22
N ASP A 292 -12.79 -25.16 2.33
CA ASP A 292 -14.05 -24.57 2.75
C ASP A 292 -15.14 -25.63 2.78
N TYR A 293 -15.73 -25.87 3.96
CA TYR A 293 -16.93 -26.68 4.07
C TYR A 293 -18.18 -25.83 4.20
N TYR A 294 -19.12 -26.09 3.30
CA TYR A 294 -20.47 -25.56 3.35
C TYR A 294 -21.48 -26.64 3.66
N LYS A 295 -22.29 -26.45 4.70
CA LYS A 295 -23.40 -27.34 5.03
C LYS A 295 -24.66 -26.90 4.30
N VAL A 296 -25.19 -27.79 3.46
CA VAL A 296 -26.32 -27.55 2.56
C VAL A 296 -27.50 -28.46 2.91
N GLY A 297 -28.70 -27.88 3.00
CA GLY A 297 -29.94 -28.62 3.19
C GLY A 297 -30.45 -28.66 4.63
N PRO A 298 -31.39 -29.58 4.95
CA PRO A 298 -31.68 -30.82 4.22
C PRO A 298 -32.25 -30.60 2.80
N CYS A 299 -31.79 -31.40 1.85
CA CYS A 299 -32.25 -31.46 0.47
C CYS A 299 -33.16 -32.70 0.27
N THR A 300 -34.09 -32.69 -0.70
CA THR A 300 -34.92 -33.85 -1.09
C THR A 300 -34.20 -34.81 -2.03
N ALA A 301 -33.15 -34.32 -2.69
CA ALA A 301 -32.25 -35.06 -3.56
C ALA A 301 -30.84 -34.48 -3.42
N ALA A 302 -29.84 -35.13 -4.01
CA ALA A 302 -28.50 -34.55 -4.07
C ALA A 302 -28.53 -33.24 -4.87
N PRO A 303 -27.93 -32.15 -4.35
CA PRO A 303 -27.85 -30.89 -5.08
C PRO A 303 -26.84 -30.95 -6.23
N SER A 304 -26.99 -30.06 -7.21
CA SER A 304 -25.90 -29.79 -8.15
C SER A 304 -24.94 -28.76 -7.56
N VAL A 305 -23.66 -28.88 -7.86
CA VAL A 305 -22.62 -27.98 -7.35
C VAL A 305 -21.63 -27.60 -8.45
N GLU A 306 -21.19 -26.36 -8.44
CA GLU A 306 -20.21 -25.75 -9.36
C GLU A 306 -19.38 -24.72 -8.59
N ALA A 307 -18.07 -24.65 -8.82
CA ALA A 307 -17.26 -23.54 -8.35
C ALA A 307 -16.41 -23.00 -9.51
N LEU A 308 -16.42 -21.68 -9.66
CA LEU A 308 -15.69 -20.96 -10.70
C LEU A 308 -14.66 -20.06 -10.03
N GLY A 309 -13.43 -20.02 -10.55
CA GLY A 309 -12.36 -19.14 -10.10
C GLY A 309 -12.38 -17.80 -10.83
N ASN A 310 -11.21 -17.15 -10.88
CA ASN A 310 -11.03 -15.85 -11.53
C ASN A 310 -11.03 -15.92 -13.08
N GLY A 311 -11.13 -17.10 -13.69
CA GLY A 311 -11.04 -17.28 -15.14
C GLY A 311 -9.60 -17.25 -15.66
N ASP A 312 -9.35 -16.52 -16.75
CA ASP A 312 -7.99 -16.40 -17.32
C ASP A 312 -7.03 -15.82 -16.28
N GLY A 313 -5.87 -16.47 -16.05
CA GLY A 313 -4.94 -16.06 -15.00
C GLY A 313 -5.35 -16.41 -13.57
N SER A 314 -6.32 -17.32 -13.38
CA SER A 314 -6.56 -17.90 -12.06
C SER A 314 -5.37 -18.73 -11.58
N ALA A 315 -4.94 -18.47 -10.35
CA ALA A 315 -3.95 -19.28 -9.65
C ALA A 315 -4.59 -20.47 -8.93
N LEU A 316 -5.88 -20.40 -8.60
CA LEU A 316 -6.60 -21.46 -7.90
C LEU A 316 -7.05 -22.56 -8.87
N ASP A 317 -6.46 -23.75 -8.74
CA ASP A 317 -6.99 -24.97 -9.38
C ASP A 317 -8.05 -25.60 -8.46
N LEU A 318 -9.31 -25.49 -8.86
CA LEU A 318 -10.48 -25.80 -8.02
C LEU A 318 -10.88 -27.27 -8.07
N ARG A 319 -11.16 -27.79 -6.88
CA ARG A 319 -11.96 -29.00 -6.71
C ARG A 319 -13.15 -28.77 -5.80
N VAL A 320 -14.28 -29.34 -6.20
CA VAL A 320 -15.48 -29.43 -5.38
C VAL A 320 -15.83 -30.89 -5.11
N ASP A 321 -15.98 -31.25 -3.84
CA ASP A 321 -16.60 -32.52 -3.43
C ASP A 321 -18.01 -32.27 -2.86
N LEU A 322 -19.01 -32.98 -3.38
CA LEU A 322 -20.31 -33.12 -2.73
C LEU A 322 -20.29 -34.35 -1.81
N ARG A 323 -20.64 -34.17 -0.54
CA ARG A 323 -20.53 -35.17 0.53
C ARG A 323 -21.83 -35.29 1.32
N ARG A 324 -22.04 -36.43 1.99
CA ARG A 324 -23.16 -36.64 2.93
C ARG A 324 -22.77 -36.24 4.35
N ALA A 325 -23.74 -36.30 5.26
CA ALA A 325 -23.55 -36.00 6.68
C ALA A 325 -22.59 -36.94 7.43
N ASP A 326 -22.32 -38.13 6.91
CA ASP A 326 -21.29 -39.05 7.40
C ASP A 326 -19.93 -38.83 6.72
N ASP A 327 -19.78 -37.71 6.00
CA ASP A 327 -18.62 -37.32 5.20
C ASP A 327 -18.30 -38.25 4.00
N SER A 328 -19.21 -39.16 3.65
CA SER A 328 -19.05 -39.99 2.46
C SER A 328 -19.18 -39.18 1.17
N LEU A 329 -18.27 -39.41 0.22
CA LEU A 329 -18.26 -38.74 -1.08
C LEU A 329 -19.44 -39.20 -1.95
N VAL A 330 -20.17 -38.24 -2.50
CA VAL A 330 -21.30 -38.46 -3.42
C VAL A 330 -20.84 -38.28 -4.86
N ALA A 331 -20.20 -37.15 -5.15
CA ALA A 331 -19.61 -36.82 -6.44
C ALA A 331 -18.57 -35.72 -6.24
N TYR A 332 -17.71 -35.53 -7.24
CA TYR A 332 -16.73 -34.45 -7.24
C TYR A 332 -16.54 -33.90 -8.66
N SER A 333 -16.05 -32.67 -8.75
CA SER A 333 -15.60 -32.02 -9.98
C SER A 333 -14.16 -31.53 -9.76
N ASP A 334 -13.28 -31.98 -10.65
CA ASP A 334 -11.81 -31.84 -10.57
C ASP A 334 -11.27 -32.15 -11.99
N PRO A 335 -11.55 -31.28 -12.99
CA PRO A 335 -11.02 -31.48 -14.33
C PRO A 335 -9.51 -31.33 -14.30
N ALA A 336 -8.80 -32.16 -15.08
CA ALA A 336 -7.35 -32.03 -15.17
C ALA A 336 -6.98 -30.68 -15.78
N SER A 337 -6.19 -29.90 -15.05
CA SER A 337 -5.67 -28.64 -15.56
C SER A 337 -4.72 -28.85 -16.74
N ALA A 338 -4.67 -27.87 -17.63
CA ALA A 338 -3.80 -27.86 -18.79
C ALA A 338 -3.53 -26.41 -19.24
N GLU A 339 -2.79 -26.24 -20.31
CA GLU A 339 -2.59 -24.93 -20.95
C GLU A 339 -2.89 -24.99 -22.44
N VAL A 340 -3.37 -23.88 -22.99
CA VAL A 340 -3.53 -23.69 -24.43
C VAL A 340 -2.77 -22.45 -24.88
N VAL A 341 -2.17 -22.49 -26.07
CA VAL A 341 -1.49 -21.32 -26.65
C VAL A 341 -2.52 -20.41 -27.30
N VAL A 342 -2.60 -19.16 -26.85
CA VAL A 342 -3.58 -18.17 -27.34
C VAL A 342 -2.88 -17.07 -28.13
N GLY A 343 -3.02 -17.11 -29.46
CA GLY A 343 -2.48 -16.10 -30.37
C GLY A 343 -0.96 -16.11 -30.55
N GLY A 344 -0.46 -15.19 -31.38
CA GLY A 344 0.94 -15.16 -31.82
C GLY A 344 1.93 -14.73 -30.72
N PHE A 345 2.74 -15.70 -30.30
CA PHE A 345 3.82 -15.71 -29.29
C PHE A 345 3.41 -15.93 -27.83
N ALA A 346 3.79 -17.12 -27.32
CA ALA A 346 3.97 -17.56 -25.93
C ALA A 346 2.95 -17.20 -24.84
N HIS A 347 1.84 -16.52 -25.16
CA HIS A 347 0.72 -16.39 -24.23
C HIS A 347 0.04 -17.76 -24.12
N ARG A 348 0.11 -18.33 -22.91
CA ARG A 348 -0.55 -19.58 -22.57
C ARG A 348 -1.62 -19.28 -21.56
N THR A 349 -2.80 -19.81 -21.78
CA THR A 349 -3.92 -19.66 -20.86
C THR A 349 -4.16 -21.01 -20.20
N ALA A 350 -4.26 -21.02 -18.88
CA ALA A 350 -4.68 -22.19 -18.13
C ALA A 350 -6.09 -22.62 -18.55
N THR A 351 -6.35 -23.92 -18.56
CA THR A 351 -7.67 -24.50 -18.78
C THR A 351 -7.91 -25.58 -17.73
N GLY A 352 -9.17 -25.83 -17.39
CA GLY A 352 -9.51 -26.81 -16.36
C GLY A 352 -9.20 -26.37 -14.93
N MET A 353 -9.06 -25.06 -14.68
CA MET A 353 -8.86 -24.52 -13.33
C MET A 353 -10.17 -24.39 -12.53
N ASP A 354 -11.32 -24.39 -13.22
CA ASP A 354 -12.65 -24.36 -12.59
C ASP A 354 -13.13 -25.76 -12.21
N ALA A 355 -14.05 -25.84 -11.24
CA ALA A 355 -14.80 -27.05 -10.93
C ALA A 355 -16.21 -26.98 -11.56
N PRO A 356 -16.40 -27.42 -12.83
CA PRO A 356 -17.66 -27.29 -13.54
C PRO A 356 -18.80 -28.06 -12.88
N ARG A 357 -20.02 -27.65 -13.19
CA ARG A 357 -21.24 -28.22 -12.59
C ARG A 357 -21.32 -29.75 -12.63
N ILE A 358 -21.53 -30.34 -11.46
CA ILE A 358 -21.93 -31.75 -11.29
C ILE A 358 -23.36 -31.85 -10.77
N SER A 359 -24.15 -32.78 -11.32
CA SER A 359 -25.56 -33.01 -10.94
C SER A 359 -25.81 -34.49 -10.61
N PRO A 360 -25.31 -34.99 -9.46
CA PRO A 360 -25.40 -36.40 -9.11
C PRO A 360 -26.82 -36.82 -8.72
N SER A 361 -27.11 -38.12 -8.88
CA SER A 361 -28.31 -38.70 -8.28
C SER A 361 -28.10 -39.00 -6.79
N GLY A 362 -29.13 -38.76 -5.96
CA GLY A 362 -29.05 -39.06 -4.53
C GLY A 362 -30.38 -38.84 -3.82
N GLY A 363 -30.53 -39.47 -2.65
CA GLY A 363 -31.73 -39.38 -1.83
C GLY A 363 -31.78 -38.11 -0.97
N ALA A 364 -32.88 -37.94 -0.24
CA ALA A 364 -33.01 -36.82 0.69
C ALA A 364 -31.97 -36.89 1.81
N GLY A 365 -31.47 -35.73 2.27
CA GLY A 365 -30.50 -35.66 3.34
C GLY A 365 -29.83 -34.30 3.47
N THR A 366 -29.01 -34.13 4.50
CA THR A 366 -28.08 -33.01 4.60
C THR A 366 -26.82 -33.34 3.81
N TYR A 367 -26.36 -32.37 3.05
CA TYR A 367 -25.16 -32.46 2.22
C TYR A 367 -24.12 -31.45 2.69
N TYR A 368 -22.88 -31.72 2.30
CA TYR A 368 -21.74 -30.85 2.54
C TYR A 368 -21.03 -30.64 1.22
N VAL A 369 -20.65 -29.40 0.93
CA VAL A 369 -19.82 -29.05 -0.21
C VAL A 369 -18.47 -28.66 0.32
N LYS A 370 -17.43 -29.38 -0.12
CA LYS A 370 -16.05 -29.10 0.23
C LYS A 370 -15.38 -28.48 -0.99
N VAL A 371 -14.92 -27.24 -0.87
CA VAL A 371 -14.12 -26.52 -1.89
C VAL A 371 -12.66 -26.51 -1.45
N ARG A 372 -11.72 -26.73 -2.37
CA ARG A 372 -10.29 -26.66 -2.07
C ARG A 372 -9.45 -26.46 -3.33
N GLY A 373 -8.23 -25.95 -3.14
CA GLY A 373 -7.16 -26.04 -4.11
C GLY A 373 -6.68 -27.49 -4.33
N VAL A 374 -6.28 -27.82 -5.56
CA VAL A 374 -5.65 -29.09 -5.92
C VAL A 374 -4.37 -28.89 -6.73
N GLY A 375 -3.55 -29.93 -6.78
CA GLY A 375 -2.47 -30.03 -7.76
C GLY A 375 -2.88 -30.97 -8.89
N ASN A 376 -2.13 -30.94 -9.99
CA ASN A 376 -2.33 -31.81 -11.13
C ASN A 376 -1.03 -32.50 -11.51
N GLY A 377 -1.10 -33.77 -11.94
CA GLY A 377 0.07 -34.56 -12.32
C GLY A 377 1.02 -34.91 -11.16
N ASP A 378 2.28 -35.22 -11.48
CA ASP A 378 3.33 -35.46 -10.50
C ASP A 378 4.22 -34.20 -10.37
N PRO A 379 4.29 -33.56 -9.18
CA PRO A 379 5.12 -32.37 -8.95
C PRO A 379 6.61 -32.60 -9.20
N LEU A 380 7.09 -33.84 -9.24
CA LEU A 380 8.49 -34.14 -9.53
C LEU A 380 8.79 -34.29 -11.02
N THR A 381 7.78 -34.29 -11.89
CA THR A 381 8.00 -34.54 -13.33
C THR A 381 7.06 -33.79 -14.27
N THR A 382 5.75 -33.89 -14.08
CA THR A 382 4.75 -33.54 -15.12
C THR A 382 3.75 -32.48 -14.69
N GLY A 383 3.76 -32.04 -13.44
CA GLY A 383 2.75 -31.12 -12.92
C GLY A 383 3.18 -30.38 -11.68
N TYR A 384 2.29 -30.20 -10.72
CA TYR A 384 2.48 -29.34 -9.55
C TYR A 384 1.62 -29.82 -8.38
N SER A 385 1.96 -29.40 -7.17
CA SER A 385 1.21 -29.76 -5.96
C SER A 385 0.01 -28.84 -5.74
N ASP A 386 -0.73 -29.06 -4.67
CA ASP A 386 -1.81 -28.17 -4.25
C ASP A 386 -1.34 -26.92 -3.49
N TYR A 387 -0.02 -26.76 -3.26
CA TYR A 387 0.52 -25.68 -2.44
C TYR A 387 0.17 -24.29 -2.97
N GLY A 388 0.36 -24.07 -4.28
CA GLY A 388 0.16 -22.79 -4.94
C GLY A 388 -1.28 -22.53 -5.40
N SER A 389 -2.18 -23.51 -5.25
CA SER A 389 -3.57 -23.44 -5.68
C SER A 389 -4.41 -22.70 -4.63
N VAL A 390 -4.28 -21.38 -4.68
CA VAL A 390 -4.80 -20.40 -3.72
C VAL A 390 -5.43 -19.27 -4.54
N GLY A 391 -6.57 -18.73 -4.10
CA GLY A 391 -7.27 -17.69 -4.83
C GLY A 391 -8.75 -17.57 -4.48
N THR A 392 -9.45 -16.74 -5.25
CA THR A 392 -10.89 -16.50 -5.08
C THR A 392 -11.73 -17.52 -5.85
N TYR A 393 -12.95 -17.78 -5.38
CA TYR A 393 -13.93 -18.55 -6.12
C TYR A 393 -15.37 -18.10 -5.83
N THR A 394 -16.27 -18.39 -6.76
CA THR A 394 -17.72 -18.33 -6.56
C THR A 394 -18.30 -19.74 -6.60
N LEU A 395 -18.82 -20.22 -5.48
CA LEU A 395 -19.55 -21.48 -5.34
C LEU A 395 -21.02 -21.27 -5.65
N SER A 396 -21.56 -22.07 -6.57
CA SER A 396 -22.99 -22.20 -6.86
C SER A 396 -23.50 -23.59 -6.51
N VAL A 397 -24.57 -23.65 -5.72
CA VAL A 397 -25.26 -24.91 -5.36
C VAL A 397 -26.73 -24.78 -5.74
N ASP A 398 -27.30 -25.74 -6.45
CA ASP A 398 -28.72 -25.73 -6.83
C ASP A 398 -29.42 -27.06 -6.55
N SER A 399 -30.72 -27.12 -6.83
CA SER A 399 -31.53 -28.35 -6.74
C SER A 399 -31.57 -28.99 -5.34
N CYS A 400 -31.20 -28.25 -4.28
CA CYS A 400 -31.33 -28.67 -2.88
C CYS A 400 -32.74 -28.39 -2.33
N ALA A 401 -33.81 -28.76 -3.02
CA ALA A 401 -35.15 -28.45 -2.50
C ALA A 401 -35.45 -29.26 -1.23
N ALA A 402 -35.75 -28.65 -0.08
CA ALA A 402 -36.74 -29.23 0.84
C ALA A 402 -38.07 -28.65 0.38
N ALA A 403 -38.92 -29.43 -0.30
CA ALA A 403 -40.15 -28.93 -0.90
C ALA A 403 -40.88 -27.92 0.00
N ASN A 404 -40.92 -26.63 -0.36
CA ASN A 404 -41.86 -25.62 0.13
C ASN A 404 -41.78 -24.32 -0.70
N GLY A 405 -42.60 -24.23 -1.75
CA GLY A 405 -43.02 -22.94 -2.34
C GLY A 405 -42.19 -22.39 -3.49
N THR A 406 -42.58 -21.22 -3.99
CA THR A 406 -41.82 -20.44 -4.97
C THR A 406 -40.83 -19.53 -4.23
N THR A 407 -39.75 -19.11 -4.91
CA THR A 407 -38.87 -18.07 -4.39
C THR A 407 -39.64 -16.75 -4.23
N PRO A 408 -39.19 -15.82 -3.36
CA PRO A 408 -39.78 -14.50 -3.28
C PRO A 408 -39.61 -13.77 -4.62
N ASN A 409 -40.50 -12.82 -4.90
CA ASN A 409 -40.28 -11.90 -6.03
C ASN A 409 -39.10 -10.95 -5.71
N ALA A 410 -38.64 -10.19 -6.71
CA ALA A 410 -37.61 -9.19 -6.50
C ALA A 410 -38.01 -8.18 -5.40
N PRO A 411 -37.08 -7.75 -4.54
CA PRO A 411 -37.30 -6.61 -3.66
C PRO A 411 -37.81 -5.39 -4.43
N ALA A 412 -38.71 -4.63 -3.83
CA ALA A 412 -39.20 -3.39 -4.42
C ALA A 412 -38.35 -2.20 -3.96
N SER A 413 -38.34 -1.11 -4.74
CA SER A 413 -37.75 0.19 -4.34
C SER A 413 -36.32 0.10 -3.81
N ILE A 414 -35.42 -0.52 -4.57
CA ILE A 414 -33.98 -0.45 -4.29
C ILE A 414 -33.47 0.97 -4.55
N ASP A 415 -32.74 1.55 -3.60
CA ASP A 415 -32.09 2.85 -3.74
C ASP A 415 -30.82 2.93 -2.91
N LEU A 416 -29.87 3.73 -3.36
CA LEU A 416 -28.59 3.94 -2.71
C LEU A 416 -28.44 5.44 -2.44
N THR A 417 -28.58 5.84 -1.18
CA THR A 417 -28.26 7.20 -0.76
C THR A 417 -26.80 7.26 -0.35
N THR A 418 -26.04 8.20 -0.92
CA THR A 418 -24.62 8.33 -0.64
C THR A 418 -24.28 9.64 0.06
N SER A 419 -23.22 9.58 0.84
CA SER A 419 -22.49 10.72 1.36
C SER A 419 -20.99 10.39 1.24
N LYS A 420 -20.12 11.39 1.30
CA LYS A 420 -18.67 11.21 1.07
C LYS A 420 -18.11 9.99 1.82
N GLY A 421 -17.71 8.95 1.10
CA GLY A 421 -17.12 7.71 1.61
C GLY A 421 -18.10 6.69 2.17
N SER A 422 -19.41 6.97 2.22
CA SER A 422 -20.41 6.08 2.82
C SER A 422 -21.75 6.08 2.09
N GLY A 423 -22.26 4.89 1.82
CA GLY A 423 -23.54 4.63 1.20
C GLY A 423 -24.48 3.97 2.18
N THR A 424 -25.77 4.25 2.06
CA THR A 424 -26.84 3.49 2.69
C THR A 424 -27.71 2.93 1.58
N LEU A 425 -27.52 1.63 1.32
CA LEU A 425 -28.40 0.87 0.45
C LEU A 425 -29.71 0.63 1.20
N THR A 426 -30.83 0.86 0.54
CA THR A 426 -32.17 0.62 1.04
C THR A 426 -32.97 -0.14 0.02
N TRP A 427 -33.88 -0.98 0.49
CA TRP A 427 -34.81 -1.71 -0.33
C TRP A 427 -36.09 -1.96 0.47
N SER A 428 -37.14 -2.44 -0.20
CA SER A 428 -38.37 -2.86 0.47
C SER A 428 -38.69 -4.30 0.10
N ALA A 429 -39.48 -4.94 0.97
CA ALA A 429 -39.92 -6.31 0.73
C ALA A 429 -40.69 -6.41 -0.60
N PRO A 430 -40.68 -7.59 -1.25
CA PRO A 430 -41.44 -7.80 -2.47
C PRO A 430 -42.93 -7.50 -2.25
N ALA A 431 -43.54 -6.75 -3.19
CA ALA A 431 -44.94 -6.34 -3.07
C ALA A 431 -45.94 -7.51 -3.20
N THR A 432 -45.52 -8.59 -3.85
CA THR A 432 -46.30 -9.81 -4.08
C THR A 432 -45.39 -11.03 -4.00
N GLY A 433 -46.00 -12.22 -3.92
CA GLY A 433 -45.27 -13.48 -3.82
C GLY A 433 -45.01 -13.92 -2.37
N PRO A 434 -44.26 -15.00 -2.18
CA PRO A 434 -43.95 -15.54 -0.86
C PRO A 434 -43.12 -14.56 -0.03
N ALA A 435 -43.38 -14.56 1.29
CA ALA A 435 -42.64 -13.70 2.22
C ALA A 435 -41.15 -14.08 2.28
N PRO A 436 -40.23 -13.09 2.26
CA PRO A 436 -38.82 -13.35 2.47
C PRO A 436 -38.52 -13.69 3.93
N THR A 437 -37.55 -14.58 4.14
CA THR A 437 -36.89 -14.84 5.44
C THR A 437 -35.56 -14.08 5.56
N GLY A 438 -35.06 -13.51 4.47
CA GLY A 438 -33.84 -12.68 4.44
C GLY A 438 -33.63 -11.99 3.10
N TYR A 439 -32.50 -11.31 2.95
CA TYR A 439 -32.05 -10.73 1.69
C TYR A 439 -30.57 -11.04 1.48
N ARG A 440 -30.16 -11.31 0.24
CA ARG A 440 -28.76 -11.35 -0.20
C ARG A 440 -28.44 -10.05 -0.91
N ILE A 441 -27.40 -9.35 -0.45
CA ILE A 441 -26.85 -8.15 -1.09
C ILE A 441 -25.56 -8.56 -1.79
N SER A 442 -25.44 -8.31 -3.09
CA SER A 442 -24.24 -8.58 -3.91
C SER A 442 -23.73 -7.29 -4.55
N GLY A 443 -22.49 -7.29 -5.06
CA GLY A 443 -21.89 -6.11 -5.67
C GLY A 443 -21.42 -5.06 -4.65
N ILE A 444 -21.05 -5.51 -3.46
CA ILE A 444 -20.50 -4.67 -2.38
C ILE A 444 -19.08 -5.15 -2.04
N ALA A 445 -18.23 -4.25 -1.53
CA ALA A 445 -16.90 -4.61 -1.05
C ALA A 445 -16.97 -5.72 0.03
N GLY A 446 -16.15 -6.76 -0.13
CA GLY A 446 -16.16 -7.95 0.74
C GLY A 446 -17.13 -9.07 0.33
N GLY A 447 -17.75 -8.98 -0.86
CA GLY A 447 -18.59 -10.04 -1.43
C GLY A 447 -20.06 -10.00 -0.97
N PRO A 448 -20.88 -10.97 -1.39
CA PRO A 448 -22.29 -11.00 -1.08
C PRO A 448 -22.56 -11.26 0.41
N VAL A 449 -23.46 -10.48 1.00
CA VAL A 449 -23.83 -10.59 2.41
C VAL A 449 -25.32 -10.91 2.53
N GLU A 450 -25.65 -11.89 3.37
CA GLU A 450 -27.04 -12.21 3.70
C GLU A 450 -27.47 -11.55 5.02
N VAL A 451 -28.67 -10.97 5.03
CA VAL A 451 -29.25 -10.28 6.19
C VAL A 451 -30.66 -10.81 6.52
N PRO A 452 -31.11 -10.76 7.78
CA PRO A 452 -32.46 -11.20 8.17
C PRO A 452 -33.59 -10.41 7.48
N ALA A 453 -34.79 -10.99 7.37
CA ALA A 453 -35.95 -10.35 6.70
C ALA A 453 -36.36 -8.99 7.28
N GLY A 454 -36.04 -8.71 8.55
CA GLY A 454 -36.30 -7.43 9.18
C GLY A 454 -35.33 -6.32 8.76
N THR A 455 -34.25 -6.66 8.07
CA THR A 455 -33.26 -5.72 7.57
C THR A 455 -33.63 -5.28 6.16
N THR A 456 -33.88 -3.99 6.00
CA THR A 456 -34.21 -3.34 4.72
C THR A 456 -33.22 -2.25 4.34
N THR A 457 -32.08 -2.23 5.03
CA THR A 457 -31.01 -1.26 4.81
C THR A 457 -29.66 -1.86 5.16
N LYS A 458 -28.61 -1.44 4.44
CA LYS A 458 -27.22 -1.84 4.65
C LYS A 458 -26.32 -0.64 4.41
N ALA A 459 -25.46 -0.34 5.39
CA ALA A 459 -24.36 0.57 5.18
C ALA A 459 -23.29 -0.11 4.30
N ILE A 460 -22.82 0.60 3.29
CA ILE A 460 -21.77 0.16 2.38
C ILE A 460 -20.72 1.27 2.26
N THR A 461 -19.48 0.90 1.97
CA THR A 461 -18.46 1.88 1.58
C THR A 461 -18.70 2.25 0.13
N VAL A 462 -18.68 3.56 -0.16
CA VAL A 462 -18.71 4.08 -1.52
C VAL A 462 -17.57 5.10 -1.65
N PRO A 463 -16.43 4.76 -2.26
CA PRO A 463 -15.49 5.78 -2.75
C PRO A 463 -16.17 6.84 -3.68
N GLY A 464 -15.47 7.83 -4.24
CA GLY A 464 -16.02 8.72 -5.28
C GLY A 464 -15.62 8.30 -6.70
N GLY A 465 -16.31 8.76 -7.74
CA GLY A 465 -15.83 8.69 -9.14
C GLY A 465 -16.16 7.44 -9.97
N TYR A 466 -16.99 6.50 -9.50
CA TYR A 466 -17.31 5.26 -10.23
C TYR A 466 -18.80 4.91 -10.15
N ASP A 467 -19.21 4.00 -11.04
CA ASP A 467 -20.53 3.38 -11.02
C ASP A 467 -20.56 2.21 -10.02
N VAL A 468 -21.51 2.25 -9.09
CA VAL A 468 -21.80 1.15 -8.16
C VAL A 468 -22.91 0.28 -8.74
N ASP A 469 -22.61 -0.99 -8.99
CA ASP A 469 -23.59 -2.03 -9.30
C ASP A 469 -23.89 -2.87 -8.06
N VAL A 470 -25.05 -2.64 -7.43
CA VAL A 470 -25.53 -3.48 -6.32
C VAL A 470 -26.75 -4.28 -6.72
N ALA A 471 -26.86 -5.48 -6.18
CA ALA A 471 -28.02 -6.34 -6.33
C ALA A 471 -28.57 -6.76 -4.97
N VAL A 472 -29.89 -6.73 -4.79
CA VAL A 472 -30.56 -7.28 -3.61
C VAL A 472 -31.55 -8.34 -4.05
N ALA A 473 -31.35 -9.58 -3.61
CA ALA A 473 -32.28 -10.70 -3.82
C ALA A 473 -33.01 -11.03 -2.52
N ALA A 474 -34.33 -11.15 -2.57
CA ALA A 474 -35.12 -11.65 -1.45
C ALA A 474 -34.95 -13.16 -1.31
N LEU A 475 -34.75 -13.66 -0.09
CA LEU A 475 -34.47 -15.07 0.19
C LEU A 475 -35.63 -15.69 0.97
N ASN A 476 -36.00 -16.94 0.69
CA ASN A 476 -36.80 -17.77 1.60
C ASN A 476 -36.30 -19.23 1.59
N ALA A 477 -37.05 -20.15 2.21
CA ALA A 477 -36.72 -21.58 2.20
C ALA A 477 -36.73 -22.22 0.79
N ALA A 478 -37.33 -21.57 -0.20
CA ALA A 478 -37.27 -21.96 -1.60
C ALA A 478 -36.06 -21.38 -2.32
N GLY A 479 -35.21 -20.55 -1.71
CA GLY A 479 -34.03 -19.97 -2.37
C GLY A 479 -34.06 -18.46 -2.55
N ALA A 480 -33.10 -17.96 -3.33
CA ALA A 480 -33.03 -16.58 -3.75
C ALA A 480 -34.03 -16.31 -4.89
N GLY A 481 -34.82 -15.26 -4.73
CA GLY A 481 -35.61 -14.68 -5.81
C GLY A 481 -34.75 -13.98 -6.84
N VAL A 482 -35.37 -13.55 -7.94
CA VAL A 482 -34.73 -12.66 -8.91
C VAL A 482 -34.23 -11.40 -8.19
N PRO A 483 -32.97 -10.98 -8.37
CA PRO A 483 -32.47 -9.78 -7.72
C PRO A 483 -33.10 -8.52 -8.30
N ALA A 484 -33.32 -7.52 -7.46
CA ALA A 484 -33.42 -6.13 -7.89
C ALA A 484 -32.00 -5.55 -7.99
N THR A 485 -31.64 -5.01 -9.14
CA THR A 485 -30.34 -4.38 -9.37
C THR A 485 -30.46 -2.86 -9.39
N LEU A 486 -29.39 -2.20 -8.96
CA LEU A 486 -29.22 -0.76 -9.01
C LEU A 486 -27.80 -0.47 -9.46
N ASN A 487 -27.70 0.20 -10.61
CA ASN A 487 -26.48 0.89 -11.04
C ASN A 487 -26.56 2.35 -10.60
N ARG A 488 -25.50 2.88 -10.00
CA ARG A 488 -25.46 4.27 -9.52
C ARG A 488 -24.06 4.87 -9.66
N HIS A 489 -23.94 5.89 -10.51
CA HIS A 489 -22.76 6.76 -10.51
C HIS A 489 -22.60 7.49 -9.17
N ILE A 490 -21.41 7.38 -8.58
CA ILE A 490 -21.00 8.10 -7.40
C ILE A 490 -20.07 9.23 -7.83
N SER A 491 -20.51 10.47 -7.68
CA SER A 491 -19.68 11.61 -8.08
C SER A 491 -18.41 11.72 -7.26
N SER A 492 -17.30 12.12 -7.88
CA SER A 492 -16.05 12.39 -7.19
C SER A 492 -16.15 13.62 -6.27
N TRP A 493 -15.35 13.67 -5.21
CA TRP A 493 -15.26 14.80 -4.28
C TRP A 493 -13.86 14.99 -3.71
N VAL A 494 -13.53 16.23 -3.37
CA VAL A 494 -12.23 16.56 -2.79
C VAL A 494 -12.02 15.99 -1.37
N PRO A 495 -10.76 15.64 -0.98
CA PRO A 495 -10.41 15.14 0.35
C PRO A 495 -10.88 16.03 1.50
N SER A 496 -11.16 15.41 2.65
CA SER A 496 -11.56 16.12 3.88
C SER A 496 -10.40 16.44 4.82
N ALA A 497 -9.22 15.86 4.61
CA ALA A 497 -8.03 16.07 5.44
C ALA A 497 -6.97 16.90 4.71
N PRO A 498 -6.22 17.78 5.42
CA PRO A 498 -5.16 18.57 4.79
C PRO A 498 -3.91 17.72 4.57
N PRO A 499 -3.04 18.09 3.61
CA PRO A 499 -1.76 17.43 3.42
C PRO A 499 -0.88 17.54 4.68
N ALA A 500 0.02 16.56 4.87
CA ALA A 500 1.08 16.67 5.86
C ALA A 500 2.24 17.48 5.29
N VAL A 501 2.92 18.28 6.12
CA VAL A 501 4.05 19.13 5.70
C VAL A 501 5.17 19.01 6.72
N THR A 502 6.37 18.70 6.25
CA THR A 502 7.62 18.66 7.02
C THR A 502 8.60 19.70 6.49
N VAL A 503 9.42 20.28 7.38
CA VAL A 503 10.39 21.33 6.99
C VAL A 503 11.73 21.12 7.68
N ALA A 504 12.78 20.98 6.88
CA ALA A 504 14.16 20.92 7.33
C ALA A 504 14.87 22.25 7.03
N THR A 505 15.53 22.86 8.03
CA THR A 505 16.23 24.14 7.85
C THR A 505 17.75 24.01 8.01
N SER A 506 18.52 24.66 7.14
CA SER A 506 19.97 24.83 7.25
C SER A 506 20.38 26.25 6.86
N GLY A 507 20.92 27.02 7.80
CA GLY A 507 21.19 28.44 7.52
C GLY A 507 19.89 29.23 7.32
N LEU A 508 19.77 29.91 6.18
CA LEU A 508 18.53 30.52 5.66
C LEU A 508 17.81 29.61 4.66
N ARG A 509 18.40 28.47 4.29
CA ARG A 509 17.74 27.50 3.40
C ARG A 509 16.75 26.67 4.20
N ALA A 510 15.63 26.36 3.57
CA ALA A 510 14.69 25.37 4.05
C ALA A 510 14.20 24.49 2.90
N THR A 511 14.14 23.19 3.18
CA THR A 511 13.52 22.18 2.31
C THR A 511 12.18 21.83 2.93
N ILE A 512 11.12 22.06 2.16
CA ILE A 512 9.72 21.86 2.53
C ILE A 512 9.26 20.63 1.78
N THR A 513 8.81 19.60 2.48
CA THR A 513 8.29 18.36 1.87
C THR A 513 6.86 18.15 2.33
N TRP A 514 6.02 17.53 1.50
CA TRP A 514 4.64 17.24 1.86
C TRP A 514 4.16 15.88 1.35
N THR A 515 3.13 15.35 2.00
CA THR A 515 2.40 14.17 1.53
C THR A 515 0.92 14.52 1.35
N PRO A 516 0.27 14.08 0.26
CA PRO A 516 -1.17 14.23 0.08
C PRO A 516 -1.94 13.54 1.20
N ALA A 517 -3.15 14.00 1.44
CA ALA A 517 -4.09 13.28 2.29
C ALA A 517 -4.77 12.15 1.49
N ALA A 518 -5.30 11.14 2.20
CA ALA A 518 -6.13 10.10 1.60
C ALA A 518 -7.26 10.72 0.73
N ASN A 519 -7.47 10.17 -0.45
CA ASN A 519 -8.39 10.69 -1.47
C ASN A 519 -9.52 9.72 -1.83
N PRO A 520 -10.31 9.21 -0.87
CA PRO A 520 -11.37 8.23 -1.15
C PRO A 520 -12.55 8.81 -1.96
N GLY A 521 -12.47 10.08 -2.36
CA GLY A 521 -13.44 10.72 -3.24
C GLY A 521 -12.97 10.82 -4.68
N ASN A 522 -11.79 10.29 -4.99
CA ASN A 522 -11.22 10.17 -6.33
C ASN A 522 -11.26 11.51 -7.07
N ALA A 523 -11.00 12.59 -6.35
CA ALA A 523 -10.79 13.89 -6.96
C ALA A 523 -9.41 13.91 -7.61
N HIS A 524 -9.30 14.37 -8.84
CA HIS A 524 -8.03 14.48 -9.53
C HIS A 524 -7.22 15.65 -8.94
N LEU A 525 -5.96 15.44 -8.56
CA LEU A 525 -5.07 16.51 -8.11
C LEU A 525 -4.46 17.22 -9.32
N SER A 526 -4.87 18.45 -9.61
CA SER A 526 -4.32 19.20 -10.73
C SER A 526 -2.91 19.73 -10.43
N HIS A 527 -2.69 20.32 -9.24
CA HIS A 527 -1.38 20.83 -8.81
C HIS A 527 -1.36 21.27 -7.33
N TRP A 528 -0.16 21.58 -6.82
CA TRP A 528 0.04 22.18 -5.50
C TRP A 528 0.31 23.68 -5.59
N LEU A 529 -0.40 24.49 -4.80
CA LEU A 529 -0.06 25.88 -4.56
C LEU A 529 0.66 26.01 -3.22
N LEU A 530 1.98 26.19 -3.30
CA LEU A 530 2.83 26.47 -2.15
C LEU A 530 3.10 27.97 -2.04
N THR A 531 2.87 28.55 -0.87
CA THR A 531 3.24 29.93 -0.56
C THR A 531 4.19 29.97 0.63
N VAL A 532 5.23 30.80 0.50
CA VAL A 532 6.23 31.07 1.54
C VAL A 532 6.17 32.55 1.87
N ASP A 533 5.82 32.88 3.11
CA ASP A 533 5.53 34.25 3.58
C ASP A 533 4.55 35.01 2.68
N GLY A 534 3.57 34.28 2.11
CA GLY A 534 2.55 34.84 1.22
C GLY A 534 3.00 35.00 -0.24
N LEU A 535 4.23 34.65 -0.59
CA LEU A 535 4.72 34.62 -1.98
C LEU A 535 4.55 33.22 -2.57
N LEU A 536 3.96 33.14 -3.76
CA LEU A 536 3.79 31.89 -4.49
C LEU A 536 5.15 31.32 -4.92
N ALA A 537 5.41 30.06 -4.58
CA ALA A 537 6.56 29.32 -5.06
C ALA A 537 6.30 28.87 -6.51
N PRO A 538 7.33 28.88 -7.39
CA PRO A 538 7.22 28.23 -8.68
C PRO A 538 7.06 26.72 -8.44
N GLN A 539 5.90 26.17 -8.79
CA GLN A 539 5.57 24.76 -8.68
C GLN A 539 5.03 24.26 -10.02
N THR A 540 5.44 23.06 -10.40
CA THR A 540 4.82 22.22 -11.42
C THR A 540 4.57 20.86 -10.78
N SER A 541 3.37 20.29 -10.96
CA SER A 541 3.09 18.90 -10.60
C SER A 541 4.16 17.98 -11.23
N PRO A 542 4.59 16.86 -10.60
CA PRO A 542 4.11 16.24 -9.35
C PRO A 542 4.99 16.48 -8.12
N THR A 543 5.93 17.44 -8.14
CA THR A 543 6.96 17.55 -7.09
C THR A 543 6.33 17.77 -5.70
N ARG A 544 6.72 16.94 -4.72
CA ARG A 544 6.25 17.01 -3.31
C ARG A 544 7.26 17.64 -2.37
N SER A 545 8.22 18.36 -2.94
CA SER A 545 9.28 19.05 -2.21
C SER A 545 9.62 20.37 -2.87
N PHE A 546 9.93 21.38 -2.06
CA PHE A 546 10.40 22.69 -2.50
C PHE A 546 11.48 23.22 -1.57
N THR A 547 12.62 23.61 -2.17
CA THR A 547 13.71 24.24 -1.41
C THR A 547 13.74 25.73 -1.68
N THR A 548 13.69 26.52 -0.61
CA THR A 548 13.77 27.97 -0.65
C THR A 548 14.89 28.52 0.22
N THR A 549 15.28 29.76 -0.01
CA THR A 549 16.17 30.51 0.87
C THR A 549 15.43 31.73 1.39
N PHE A 550 15.23 31.79 2.69
CA PHE A 550 14.58 32.93 3.34
C PHE A 550 15.45 34.19 3.28
N SER A 551 14.81 35.34 3.15
CA SER A 551 15.48 36.64 3.11
C SER A 551 16.02 37.09 4.47
N ALA A 552 15.50 36.52 5.56
CA ALA A 552 15.90 36.82 6.92
C ALA A 552 15.78 35.58 7.82
N TYR A 553 16.43 35.63 8.98
CA TYR A 553 16.21 34.67 10.06
C TYR A 553 14.99 35.09 10.88
N GLY A 554 14.20 34.14 11.37
CA GLY A 554 12.97 34.42 12.11
C GLY A 554 11.89 33.38 11.88
N THR A 555 10.66 33.72 12.22
CA THR A 555 9.49 32.87 11.94
C THR A 555 8.97 33.17 10.54
N HIS A 556 8.77 32.12 9.76
CA HIS A 556 8.23 32.16 8.41
C HIS A 556 6.96 31.33 8.32
N THR A 557 6.04 31.75 7.46
CA THR A 557 4.77 31.06 7.23
C THR A 557 4.84 30.25 5.95
N ILE A 558 4.47 28.98 6.02
CA ILE A 558 4.29 28.14 4.83
C ILE A 558 2.83 27.75 4.76
N ARG A 559 2.23 27.92 3.57
CA ARG A 559 0.88 27.45 3.29
C ARG A 559 0.88 26.64 1.99
N LEU A 560 0.37 25.43 2.07
CA LEU A 560 0.24 24.48 0.97
C LEU A 560 -1.25 24.21 0.71
N VAL A 561 -1.67 24.32 -0.55
CA VAL A 561 -3.03 24.05 -1.01
C VAL A 561 -2.99 23.01 -2.12
N PRO A 562 -3.70 21.88 -1.98
CA PRO A 562 -4.01 21.02 -3.13
C PRO A 562 -5.13 21.65 -3.96
N GLU A 563 -4.88 21.86 -5.25
CA GLU A 563 -5.91 22.21 -6.22
C GLU A 563 -6.41 20.93 -6.85
N MET A 564 -7.68 20.60 -6.59
CA MET A 564 -8.31 19.34 -6.95
C MET A 564 -9.48 19.59 -7.89
N GLU A 565 -9.64 18.73 -8.89
CA GLU A 565 -10.79 18.63 -9.78
C GLU A 565 -11.71 17.49 -9.30
N ALA A 566 -12.99 17.81 -9.11
CA ALA A 566 -14.00 16.84 -8.68
C ALA A 566 -15.36 17.21 -9.25
N GLU A 567 -16.23 16.22 -9.42
CA GLU A 567 -17.61 16.43 -9.86
C GLU A 567 -18.44 17.17 -8.81
N LEU A 568 -18.23 16.86 -7.52
CA LEU A 568 -18.87 17.59 -6.43
C LEU A 568 -18.03 18.81 -6.02
N PRO A 569 -18.64 20.01 -5.96
CA PRO A 569 -17.93 21.21 -5.57
C PRO A 569 -17.42 21.11 -4.13
N GLY A 570 -16.16 21.46 -3.94
CA GLY A 570 -15.52 21.52 -2.64
C GLY A 570 -14.11 22.07 -2.77
N THR A 571 -13.51 22.44 -1.64
CA THR A 571 -12.10 22.82 -1.58
C THR A 571 -11.40 21.88 -0.63
N ALA A 572 -10.37 21.19 -1.10
CA ALA A 572 -9.53 20.39 -0.24
C ALA A 572 -8.84 21.31 0.78
N PRO A 573 -8.77 20.92 2.06
CA PRO A 573 -8.25 21.81 3.09
C PRO A 573 -6.75 22.07 2.91
N ALA A 574 -6.37 23.34 3.01
CA ALA A 574 -4.98 23.77 2.98
C ALA A 574 -4.26 23.47 4.31
N ARG A 575 -2.96 23.20 4.25
CA ARG A 575 -2.09 23.13 5.45
C ARG A 575 -1.32 24.44 5.62
N THR A 576 -1.33 25.02 6.83
CA THR A 576 -0.49 26.18 7.18
C THR A 576 0.36 25.86 8.39
N ILE A 577 1.66 26.11 8.30
CA ILE A 577 2.62 25.89 9.39
C ILE A 577 3.53 27.11 9.57
N GLN A 578 4.10 27.23 10.77
CA GLN A 578 5.11 28.22 11.11
C GLN A 578 6.47 27.54 11.23
N VAL A 579 7.49 28.07 10.55
CA VAL A 579 8.86 27.56 10.59
C VAL A 579 9.77 28.60 11.21
N LEU A 580 10.48 28.22 12.26
CA LEU A 580 11.47 29.10 12.89
C LEU A 580 12.86 28.81 12.33
N VAL A 581 13.36 29.72 11.50
CA VAL A 581 14.75 29.71 11.03
C VAL A 581 15.60 30.36 12.12
N ALA A 582 16.46 29.58 12.76
CA ALA A 582 17.12 30.01 14.00
C ALA A 582 17.88 31.35 13.88
N VAL A 583 17.72 32.23 14.88
CA VAL A 583 18.40 33.52 15.07
C VAL A 583 19.43 33.46 16.20
N LYS A 584 20.24 34.50 16.38
CA LYS A 584 21.10 34.64 17.58
C LYS A 584 20.24 34.71 18.86
N PRO A 585 20.73 34.21 20.01
CA PRO A 585 19.97 34.27 21.25
C PRO A 585 19.76 35.71 21.72
N SER A 586 18.72 35.93 22.53
CA SER A 586 18.60 37.16 23.31
C SER A 586 19.73 37.29 24.35
N ALA A 587 19.95 38.49 24.90
CA ALA A 587 20.98 38.68 25.91
C ALA A 587 20.68 37.87 27.19
N PRO A 588 21.67 37.20 27.79
CA PRO A 588 21.55 36.61 29.13
C PRO A 588 21.18 37.68 30.16
N ARG A 589 20.53 37.28 31.26
CA ARG A 589 20.25 38.20 32.37
C ARG A 589 21.32 38.08 33.43
N ILE A 590 22.06 39.16 33.65
CA ILE A 590 23.08 39.20 34.71
C ILE A 590 22.42 39.17 36.07
N GLY A 591 22.88 38.27 36.94
CA GLY A 591 22.47 38.19 38.33
C GLY A 591 23.43 38.95 39.26
N THR A 592 23.34 38.64 40.55
CA THR A 592 24.19 39.26 41.57
C THR A 592 25.63 38.74 41.49
N ALA A 593 26.54 39.61 41.10
CA ALA A 593 27.98 39.34 41.19
C ALA A 593 28.45 39.42 42.65
N SER A 594 29.48 38.65 43.01
CA SER A 594 30.06 38.65 44.36
C SER A 594 31.58 38.82 44.34
N SER A 595 32.11 39.55 45.32
CA SER A 595 33.54 39.59 45.63
C SER A 595 34.05 38.23 46.12
N GLY A 596 35.33 37.97 45.93
CA GLY A 596 36.06 36.93 46.65
C GLY A 596 36.17 37.22 48.15
N THR A 597 36.62 36.21 48.89
CA THR A 597 36.82 36.30 50.34
C THR A 597 37.88 37.35 50.67
N ALA A 598 37.57 38.26 51.60
CA ALA A 598 38.51 39.29 52.02
C ALA A 598 39.81 38.67 52.57
N GLY A 599 40.97 39.12 52.05
CA GLY A 599 42.27 38.57 52.42
C GLY A 599 42.68 37.32 51.64
N GLY A 600 41.82 36.82 50.75
CA GLY A 600 42.08 35.65 49.91
C GLY A 600 42.76 35.98 48.58
N LYS A 601 42.70 35.02 47.65
CA LYS A 601 43.11 35.25 46.25
C LYS A 601 42.13 36.25 45.64
N ALA A 602 42.64 37.31 44.99
CA ALA A 602 41.83 38.33 44.34
C ALA A 602 40.91 37.71 43.26
N THR A 603 39.66 37.47 43.64
CA THR A 603 38.68 36.79 42.81
C THR A 603 37.35 37.54 42.83
N ALA A 604 36.54 37.34 41.80
CA ALA A 604 35.18 37.83 41.74
C ALA A 604 34.33 36.93 40.84
N THR A 605 33.09 36.70 41.23
CA THR A 605 32.17 35.75 40.60
C THR A 605 31.03 36.47 39.91
N ALA A 606 30.80 36.17 38.63
CA ALA A 606 29.59 36.55 37.91
C ALA A 606 28.58 35.41 37.99
N ARG A 607 27.29 35.74 38.10
CA ARG A 607 26.16 34.81 38.02
C ARG A 607 25.15 35.33 37.01
N TRP A 608 24.46 34.46 36.29
CA TRP A 608 23.45 34.84 35.29
C TRP A 608 22.40 33.75 35.12
N THR A 609 21.26 34.13 34.55
CA THR A 609 20.29 33.17 34.00
C THR A 609 20.39 33.17 32.46
N PRO A 610 19.90 32.10 31.80
CA PRO A 610 19.88 32.02 30.34
C PRO A 610 19.19 33.20 29.67
N PRO A 611 19.42 33.39 28.35
CA PRO A 611 18.57 34.19 27.48
C PRO A 611 17.08 33.85 27.67
N THR A 612 16.21 34.85 27.48
CA THR A 612 14.75 34.63 27.53
C THR A 612 14.29 33.78 26.34
N THR A 613 14.98 33.90 25.21
CA THR A 613 14.84 33.06 24.02
C THR A 613 16.21 32.59 23.55
N SER A 614 16.31 31.31 23.14
CA SER A 614 17.51 30.73 22.55
C SER A 614 17.68 31.09 21.06
N GLY A 615 16.66 31.71 20.47
CA GLY A 615 16.60 32.03 19.05
C GLY A 615 16.26 30.83 18.16
N GLY A 616 15.63 29.77 18.68
CA GLY A 616 15.25 28.60 17.89
C GLY A 616 16.36 27.56 17.69
N ALA A 617 17.54 27.79 18.27
CA ALA A 617 18.62 26.80 18.32
C ALA A 617 19.19 26.70 19.73
N ALA A 618 19.68 25.52 20.12
CA ALA A 618 20.28 25.29 21.42
C ALA A 618 21.45 26.24 21.69
N ILE A 619 21.54 26.77 22.91
CA ILE A 619 22.72 27.51 23.37
C ILE A 619 23.88 26.52 23.44
N THR A 620 24.99 26.83 22.79
CA THR A 620 26.20 25.99 22.77
C THR A 620 27.24 26.45 23.78
N SER A 621 27.34 27.75 24.08
CA SER A 621 28.30 28.27 25.06
C SER A 621 27.94 29.63 25.66
N TYR A 622 28.63 29.98 26.75
CA TYR A 622 28.64 31.32 27.34
C TYR A 622 30.05 31.91 27.40
N LYS A 623 30.18 33.23 27.31
CA LYS A 623 31.39 33.98 27.66
C LYS A 623 31.07 35.09 28.65
N VAL A 624 31.91 35.26 29.67
CA VAL A 624 31.79 36.33 30.66
C VAL A 624 32.86 37.38 30.40
N ILE A 625 32.48 38.64 30.44
CA ILE A 625 33.34 39.81 30.24
C ILE A 625 33.46 40.54 31.57
N ALA A 626 34.67 40.62 32.12
CA ALA A 626 35.01 41.37 33.32
C ALA A 626 35.66 42.70 32.97
N SER A 627 34.99 43.82 33.27
CA SER A 627 35.49 45.17 33.00
C SER A 627 36.01 45.82 34.29
N LYS A 628 37.31 46.13 34.34
CA LYS A 628 37.93 46.88 35.46
C LYS A 628 37.46 48.33 35.41
N ILE A 629 36.99 48.85 36.53
CA ILE A 629 36.45 50.20 36.64
C ILE A 629 37.42 51.06 37.46
N VAL A 630 37.87 52.17 36.88
CA VAL A 630 38.72 53.18 37.52
C VAL A 630 38.13 54.56 37.23
N LYS A 631 37.86 55.35 38.28
CA LYS A 631 37.22 56.68 38.17
C LYS A 631 35.95 56.67 37.28
N GLY A 632 35.13 55.63 37.44
CA GLY A 632 33.88 55.45 36.69
C GLY A 632 34.01 54.98 35.23
N LYS A 633 35.23 54.85 34.69
CA LYS A 633 35.49 54.40 33.31
C LYS A 633 36.05 52.99 33.27
N VAL A 634 35.86 52.29 32.16
CA VAL A 634 36.46 50.96 31.91
C VAL A 634 37.95 51.15 31.61
N ALA A 635 38.80 50.67 32.51
CA ALA A 635 40.27 50.76 32.40
C ALA A 635 40.90 49.52 31.75
N GLY A 636 40.13 48.44 31.59
CA GLY A 636 40.58 47.21 30.95
C GLY A 636 39.51 46.13 31.02
N THR A 637 39.56 45.17 30.11
CA THR A 637 38.61 44.05 30.06
C THR A 637 39.33 42.72 30.04
N ARG A 638 38.69 41.68 30.59
CA ARG A 638 39.13 40.28 30.48
C ARG A 638 37.93 39.42 30.15
N VAL A 639 38.07 38.52 29.18
CA VAL A 639 37.01 37.61 28.75
C VAL A 639 37.37 36.18 29.19
N SER A 640 36.37 35.41 29.63
CA SER A 640 36.56 33.99 29.94
C SER A 640 36.81 33.17 28.67
N ALA A 641 37.33 31.94 28.84
CA ALA A 641 37.15 30.91 27.82
C ALA A 641 35.65 30.63 27.60
N ALA A 642 35.31 29.91 26.52
CA ALA A 642 33.95 29.44 26.30
C ALA A 642 33.55 28.49 27.44
N LEU A 643 32.40 28.77 28.05
CA LEU A 643 31.82 27.97 29.13
C LEU A 643 30.70 27.11 28.56
N PRO A 644 30.43 25.91 29.11
CA PRO A 644 29.39 25.02 28.62
C PRO A 644 28.00 25.66 28.72
N ALA A 645 27.06 25.18 27.89
CA ALA A 645 25.68 25.66 27.84
C ALA A 645 24.92 25.58 29.18
N THR A 646 25.36 24.73 30.10
CA THR A 646 24.79 24.57 31.45
C THR A 646 25.33 25.58 32.47
N ALA A 647 26.39 26.32 32.15
CA ALA A 647 27.01 27.26 33.08
C ALA A 647 26.06 28.42 33.46
N ARG A 648 25.99 28.74 34.75
CA ARG A 648 25.23 29.88 35.32
C ARG A 648 26.07 30.79 36.20
N SER A 649 27.35 30.45 36.39
CA SER A 649 28.30 31.24 37.17
C SER A 649 29.72 31.05 36.67
N TYR A 650 30.56 32.05 36.87
CA TYR A 650 31.99 31.97 36.58
C TYR A 650 32.80 32.85 37.52
N THR A 651 33.85 32.27 38.09
CA THR A 651 34.76 32.95 39.01
C THR A 651 36.05 33.31 38.29
N PHE A 652 36.32 34.61 38.15
CA PHE A 652 37.61 35.07 37.65
C PHE A 652 38.62 35.20 38.79
N ARG A 653 39.88 34.89 38.49
CA ARG A 653 41.04 35.43 39.21
C ARG A 653 41.48 36.73 38.55
N LEU A 654 41.31 37.87 39.22
CA LEU A 654 41.56 39.20 38.65
C LEU A 654 42.62 39.92 39.47
N ALA A 655 43.23 40.96 38.89
CA ALA A 655 44.00 41.90 39.71
C ALA A 655 43.07 42.59 40.71
N LYS A 656 43.60 43.02 41.87
CA LYS A 656 42.81 43.78 42.85
C LYS A 656 42.23 45.04 42.19
N GLY A 657 40.95 45.31 42.45
CA GLY A 657 40.25 46.47 41.90
C GLY A 657 38.74 46.29 41.83
N SER A 658 38.05 47.32 41.34
CA SER A 658 36.60 47.31 41.12
C SER A 658 36.27 46.79 39.72
N TYR A 659 35.27 45.92 39.60
CA TYR A 659 34.86 45.29 38.35
C TYR A 659 33.35 45.27 38.17
N ARG A 660 32.90 45.31 36.92
CA ARG A 660 31.53 44.96 36.50
C ARG A 660 31.57 43.83 35.47
N PHE A 661 30.55 42.98 35.46
CA PHE A 661 30.48 41.84 34.56
C PHE A 661 29.36 41.97 33.53
N ARG A 662 29.57 41.41 32.35
CA ARG A 662 28.53 41.11 31.35
C ARG A 662 28.67 39.68 30.88
N VAL A 663 27.59 39.09 30.37
CA VAL A 663 27.58 37.72 29.85
C VAL A 663 26.99 37.69 28.45
N VAL A 664 27.58 36.89 27.58
CA VAL A 664 27.14 36.63 26.20
C VAL A 664 26.82 35.13 26.09
N ALA A 665 25.70 34.79 25.46
CA ALA A 665 25.38 33.41 25.07
C ALA A 665 25.64 33.22 23.57
N THR A 666 25.94 32.01 23.16
CA THR A 666 26.18 31.66 21.76
C THR A 666 25.34 30.44 21.41
N ASN A 667 24.68 30.44 20.26
CA ASN A 667 24.14 29.24 19.61
C ASN A 667 24.85 29.01 18.27
N VAL A 668 24.37 28.07 17.47
CA VAL A 668 24.92 27.78 16.12
C VAL A 668 24.90 28.97 15.15
N LYS A 669 24.11 30.01 15.43
CA LYS A 669 24.02 31.25 14.63
C LYS A 669 24.92 32.37 15.16
N GLY A 670 25.51 32.18 16.33
CA GLY A 670 26.51 33.08 16.90
C GLY A 670 26.09 33.73 18.22
N ALA A 671 26.86 34.75 18.59
CA ALA A 671 26.80 35.39 19.90
C ALA A 671 25.63 36.37 20.04
N SER A 672 24.96 36.33 21.19
CA SER A 672 23.95 37.28 21.63
C SER A 672 24.57 38.68 21.88
N PRO A 673 23.75 39.74 21.99
CA PRO A 673 24.17 40.93 22.71
C PRO A 673 24.61 40.56 24.14
N ALA A 674 25.56 41.32 24.69
CA ALA A 674 25.97 41.14 26.07
C ALA A 674 24.88 41.62 27.04
N SER A 675 24.69 40.91 28.14
CA SER A 675 23.80 41.29 29.25
C SER A 675 24.00 42.75 29.71
N ALA A 676 23.11 43.29 30.53
CA ALA A 676 23.43 44.51 31.28
C ALA A 676 24.70 44.31 32.14
N TYR A 677 25.33 45.41 32.55
CA TYR A 677 26.43 45.35 33.53
C TYR A 677 25.90 44.91 34.90
N SER A 678 26.63 44.01 35.58
CA SER A 678 26.41 43.74 36.99
C SER A 678 26.63 45.01 37.84
N ARG A 679 26.18 44.96 39.10
CA ARG A 679 26.68 45.88 40.13
C ARG A 679 28.21 45.76 40.25
N THR A 680 28.85 46.85 40.64
CA THR A 680 30.31 46.88 40.86
C THR A 680 30.67 46.00 42.06
N VAL A 681 31.69 45.16 41.90
CA VAL A 681 32.27 44.36 42.99
C VAL A 681 33.78 44.53 43.04
N VAL A 682 34.37 44.27 44.20
CA VAL A 682 35.83 44.32 44.37
C VAL A 682 36.39 42.92 44.20
N ALA A 683 37.36 42.75 43.30
CA ALA A 683 38.19 41.56 43.28
C ALA A 683 39.16 41.62 44.47
N ARG A 684 38.91 40.81 45.50
CA ARG A 684 39.67 40.78 46.76
C ARG A 684 39.83 39.37 47.30
#